data_AF-A0A2A5HH23-F1
#
_entry.id   AF-A0A2A5HH23-F1
#
_cell.length_a   1.000
_cell.length_b   1.000
_cell.length_c   1.000
_cell.angle_alpha   90.00
_cell.angle_beta   90.00
_cell.angle_gamma   90.00
#
_symmetry.space_group_name_H-M   'P 1'
#
loop_
_entity.id
_entity.type
_entity.pdbx_description
1 polymer ?
#
loop_
_entity_poly.entity_id
_entity_poly.type
_entity_poly.pdbx_seq_one_letter_code
_entity_poly.pdbx_strand_id
1 'polypeptide(L)'
;MFFNTVKKLLILAVSLLLFIDLKAQDIPIGSWRDHLPYSDAVSVSYGNQKVYCATGSAVFIYSQSDNSVERLNLVNGLSDIGLSKIKYNPYNQRVIISYQNGNVDILDAENTITNIPFITMSGIMGSKKINHIYLKNQYAYLSTDFGIVVLDTDRKEVADTYFYGALGADMVTHAVTMDNQYIYAASDDGVFFADFNNPNLSNFNNWSFLPDLGNRKFSSIVYFSNMLFAANDAAVSLGDTIFFNFNGVWQNFSTIGQDVENLQVLSSNRLAVNKLYSTEIFDENLMPLREIFTYNGVSSVSNEVTLDASANLWFADNFKGLVKVTPSNAVEFITPDGPSTSTSYALDMRDDNLWMVSGGFVNQVSQNNINHRKEGTWVKFPQTIQNPEGGILAGLVAVAIHPKNIDNVFVGSWSNGLIELNNDQVTRVYNARNSPLDSVFFGPTQVGTLNFDSDDNLWVTSSFPNNNKLLHVKAADNNWYSFAFTGSSGSYFSSALVDRNDYKWIVEPINKRIIIFDENKTFNITTDDRVITLGGSSNTGNIPGTAIYCIEQDLEGKIWLGTDEGVAVIFSPDAVFDGEVTTNQIFVEQDGNVEILLGTESVTAIAVDGADRKWFGTQNSGVFLMSADGTEEVFHFTEDNSPLFSNHILDITINHTTGEVFFATSKGLLSYKSTATEALDDYELFVYPNPVKPDFNGTIAIRGMVVNSNVKITDIEGNIVYETTSLGGQAIWDGKNINGERVKSGVYMVFANSEDGSQKKAGKILILN
;
A
#
# COMPACT_ATOMS: atom_id res chain seq x y z
N MET A 1 55.35 -21.75 -0.04
CA MET A 1 54.36 -21.55 1.03
C MET A 1 53.88 -20.10 1.10
N PHE A 2 54.78 -19.11 1.12
CA PHE A 2 54.46 -17.67 1.16
C PHE A 2 53.52 -17.16 0.04
N PHE A 3 53.76 -17.56 -1.22
CA PHE A 3 52.93 -17.15 -2.36
C PHE A 3 51.47 -17.62 -2.31
N ASN A 4 51.20 -18.79 -1.72
CA ASN A 4 49.82 -19.29 -1.58
C ASN A 4 49.06 -18.54 -0.47
N THR A 5 49.75 -18.09 0.57
CA THR A 5 49.16 -17.29 1.64
C THR A 5 48.78 -15.89 1.14
N VAL A 6 49.65 -15.27 0.34
CA VAL A 6 49.37 -13.95 -0.28
C VAL A 6 48.20 -14.03 -1.26
N LYS A 7 48.10 -15.11 -2.06
CA LYS A 7 46.98 -15.30 -3.00
C LYS A 7 45.64 -15.50 -2.28
N LYS A 8 45.63 -16.22 -1.16
CA LYS A 8 44.43 -16.39 -0.31
C LYS A 8 44.01 -15.09 0.39
N LEU A 9 44.97 -14.29 0.87
CA LEU A 9 44.71 -12.97 1.45
C LEU A 9 44.19 -11.98 0.40
N LEU A 10 44.70 -12.04 -0.84
CA LEU A 10 44.20 -11.19 -1.92
C LEU A 10 42.78 -11.56 -2.35
N ILE A 11 42.48 -12.87 -2.43
CA ILE A 11 41.11 -13.35 -2.71
C ILE A 11 40.16 -12.95 -1.59
N LEU A 12 40.58 -13.09 -0.32
CA LEU A 12 39.79 -12.69 0.84
C LEU A 12 39.53 -11.18 0.87
N ALA A 13 40.54 -10.37 0.54
CA ALA A 13 40.42 -8.91 0.44
C ALA A 13 39.54 -8.48 -0.74
N VAL A 14 39.64 -9.13 -1.90
CA VAL A 14 38.75 -8.86 -3.05
C VAL A 14 37.32 -9.32 -2.75
N SER A 15 37.11 -10.42 -2.03
CA SER A 15 35.78 -10.81 -1.57
C SER A 15 35.22 -9.87 -0.51
N LEU A 16 36.03 -9.33 0.42
CA LEU A 16 35.59 -8.31 1.38
C LEU A 16 35.32 -6.95 0.72
N LEU A 17 36.04 -6.60 -0.36
CA LEU A 17 35.80 -5.40 -1.16
C LEU A 17 34.53 -5.50 -2.02
N LEU A 18 34.01 -6.71 -2.28
CA LEU A 18 32.73 -6.94 -2.95
C LEU A 18 31.51 -6.87 -2.00
N PHE A 19 31.73 -6.68 -0.69
CA PHE A 19 30.68 -6.50 0.32
C PHE A 19 30.50 -5.04 0.76
N ILE A 20 31.12 -4.08 0.06
CA ILE A 20 31.01 -2.66 0.38
C ILE A 20 29.97 -2.05 -0.56
N ASP A 21 28.86 -1.60 0.02
CA ASP A 21 27.67 -1.03 -0.60
C ASP A 21 26.85 -1.96 -1.49
N LEU A 22 26.15 -2.91 -0.86
CA LEU A 22 24.85 -3.35 -1.36
C LEU A 22 23.86 -2.19 -1.25
N LYS A 23 24.03 -1.13 -2.06
CA LYS A 23 22.92 -0.21 -2.31
C LYS A 23 21.80 -1.05 -2.94
N ALA A 24 20.60 -0.97 -2.36
CA ALA A 24 19.42 -1.63 -2.89
C ALA A 24 19.38 -1.44 -4.42
N GLN A 25 19.26 -2.53 -5.17
CA GLN A 25 19.26 -2.46 -6.63
C GLN A 25 18.11 -1.55 -7.06
N ASP A 26 18.43 -0.48 -7.79
CA ASP A 26 17.43 0.36 -8.42
C ASP A 26 16.61 -0.52 -9.37
N ILE A 27 15.28 -0.37 -9.36
CA ILE A 27 14.42 -1.16 -10.23
C ILE A 27 14.56 -0.68 -11.69
N PRO A 28 14.45 -1.57 -12.69
CA PRO A 28 14.48 -1.18 -14.09
C PRO A 28 13.41 -0.14 -14.44
N ILE A 29 13.70 0.77 -15.37
CA ILE A 29 12.69 1.67 -15.95
C ILE A 29 11.55 0.83 -16.54
N GLY A 30 10.32 1.25 -16.28
CA GLY A 30 9.11 0.55 -16.73
C GLY A 30 8.66 -0.58 -15.81
N SER A 31 9.34 -0.81 -14.68
CA SER A 31 8.95 -1.84 -13.71
C SER A 31 8.27 -1.27 -12.46
N TRP A 32 7.50 -2.12 -11.81
CA TRP A 32 6.77 -1.84 -10.58
C TRP A 32 7.49 -2.43 -9.37
N ARG A 33 7.25 -1.85 -8.19
CA ARG A 33 7.71 -2.35 -6.90
C ARG A 33 6.61 -2.19 -5.86
N ASP A 34 6.39 -3.24 -5.08
CA ASP A 34 5.46 -3.20 -3.95
C ASP A 34 6.10 -2.59 -2.70
N HIS A 35 5.27 -1.93 -1.88
CA HIS A 35 5.61 -1.49 -0.53
C HIS A 35 4.51 -1.94 0.44
N LEU A 36 4.32 -3.26 0.54
CA LEU A 36 3.22 -3.86 1.30
C LEU A 36 3.62 -4.22 2.74
N PRO A 37 2.67 -4.19 3.70
CA PRO A 37 2.91 -4.75 5.02
C PRO A 37 3.07 -6.28 4.92
N TYR A 38 3.94 -6.82 5.75
CA TYR A 38 4.09 -8.28 5.91
C TYR A 38 3.80 -8.74 7.35
N SER A 39 3.45 -7.80 8.24
CA SER A 39 3.20 -8.05 9.66
C SER A 39 1.75 -8.42 9.99
N ASP A 40 0.83 -8.24 9.06
CA ASP A 40 -0.62 -8.47 9.18
C ASP A 40 -1.01 -9.85 8.65
N ALA A 41 -0.41 -10.92 9.18
CA ALA A 41 -0.64 -12.26 8.69
C ALA A 41 -2.06 -12.77 9.03
N VAL A 42 -2.77 -13.28 8.03
CA VAL A 42 -4.18 -13.73 8.11
C VAL A 42 -4.34 -15.24 8.08
N SER A 43 -3.39 -15.97 7.49
CA SER A 43 -3.47 -17.42 7.34
C SER A 43 -2.09 -18.04 7.13
N VAL A 44 -1.90 -19.27 7.62
CA VAL A 44 -0.63 -20.00 7.51
C VAL A 44 -0.87 -21.47 7.19
N SER A 45 -0.02 -22.03 6.33
CA SER A 45 -0.02 -23.46 6.00
C SER A 45 1.41 -24.00 5.87
N TYR A 46 1.58 -25.29 6.15
CA TYR A 46 2.87 -25.98 6.05
C TYR A 46 2.77 -27.18 5.12
N GLY A 47 3.80 -27.38 4.29
CA GLY A 47 3.93 -28.52 3.39
C GLY A 47 5.26 -28.47 2.63
N ASN A 48 5.80 -29.62 2.22
CA ASN A 48 7.04 -29.70 1.43
C ASN A 48 8.23 -28.91 2.00
N GLN A 49 8.42 -28.91 3.33
CA GLN A 49 9.46 -28.14 4.04
C GLN A 49 9.39 -26.62 3.78
N LYS A 50 8.22 -26.12 3.37
CA LYS A 50 7.91 -24.72 3.19
C LYS A 50 6.78 -24.31 4.13
N VAL A 51 6.88 -23.11 4.67
CA VAL A 51 5.79 -22.46 5.41
C VAL A 51 5.27 -21.33 4.54
N TYR A 52 3.98 -21.39 4.22
CA TYR A 52 3.29 -20.42 3.38
C TYR A 52 2.48 -19.51 4.30
N CYS A 53 2.78 -18.22 4.29
CA CYS A 53 2.11 -17.23 5.13
C CYS A 53 1.41 -16.20 4.23
N ALA A 54 0.10 -16.07 4.36
CA ALA A 54 -0.68 -15.03 3.71
C ALA A 54 -0.92 -13.87 4.68
N THR A 55 -0.83 -12.65 4.16
CA THR A 55 -1.15 -11.37 4.82
C THR A 55 -2.38 -10.77 4.16
N GLY A 56 -2.83 -9.58 4.57
CA GLY A 56 -3.89 -8.88 3.84
C GLY A 56 -3.56 -8.63 2.37
N SER A 57 -2.27 -8.48 2.02
CA SER A 57 -1.86 -7.96 0.70
C SER A 57 -0.87 -8.83 -0.08
N ALA A 58 -0.23 -9.80 0.56
CA ALA A 58 0.83 -10.61 -0.06
C ALA A 58 0.94 -12.00 0.58
N VAL A 59 1.58 -12.94 -0.13
CA VAL A 59 2.09 -14.19 0.42
C VAL A 59 3.60 -14.09 0.56
N PHE A 60 4.15 -14.64 1.64
CA PHE A 60 5.57 -14.95 1.69
C PHE A 60 5.80 -16.41 2.11
N ILE A 61 6.83 -17.01 1.52
CA ILE A 61 7.13 -18.43 1.61
C ILE A 61 8.49 -18.57 2.27
N TYR A 62 8.51 -19.19 3.45
CA TYR A 62 9.74 -19.52 4.16
C TYR A 62 10.18 -20.95 3.84
N SER A 63 11.35 -21.08 3.24
CA SER A 63 11.99 -22.37 2.95
C SER A 63 12.80 -22.85 4.14
N GLN A 64 12.46 -24.01 4.71
CA GLN A 64 13.20 -24.56 5.84
C GLN A 64 14.55 -25.20 5.42
N SER A 65 14.78 -25.41 4.12
CA SER A 65 16.03 -26.02 3.63
C SER A 65 17.22 -25.06 3.61
N ASP A 66 16.98 -23.77 3.39
CA ASP A 66 18.01 -22.74 3.24
C ASP A 66 17.66 -21.42 3.94
N ASN A 67 16.53 -21.36 4.63
CA ASN A 67 16.00 -20.19 5.33
C ASN A 67 15.69 -19.00 4.40
N SER A 68 15.53 -19.23 3.09
CA SER A 68 15.15 -18.18 2.15
C SER A 68 13.69 -17.75 2.34
N VAL A 69 13.41 -16.48 2.11
CA VAL A 69 12.04 -15.93 2.04
C VAL A 69 11.76 -15.45 0.62
N GLU A 70 10.74 -16.04 0.00
CA GLU A 70 10.19 -15.62 -1.29
C GLU A 70 8.89 -14.83 -1.05
N ARG A 71 8.64 -13.77 -1.83
CA ARG A 71 7.44 -12.93 -1.71
C ARG A 71 6.63 -13.01 -2.99
N LEU A 72 5.33 -13.19 -2.87
CA LEU A 72 4.36 -13.20 -3.96
C LEU A 72 3.28 -12.14 -3.66
N ASN A 73 3.04 -11.24 -4.61
CA ASN A 73 2.05 -10.18 -4.57
C ASN A 73 1.61 -9.85 -6.02
N LEU A 74 0.73 -8.85 -6.18
CA LEU A 74 0.19 -8.48 -7.50
C LEU A 74 1.28 -8.06 -8.51
N VAL A 75 2.42 -7.54 -8.05
CA VAL A 75 3.54 -7.12 -8.91
C VAL A 75 4.32 -8.32 -9.46
N ASN A 76 4.43 -9.41 -8.70
CA ASN A 76 5.36 -10.50 -9.00
C ASN A 76 4.75 -11.91 -9.00
N GLY A 77 3.41 -12.03 -9.02
CA GLY A 77 2.77 -13.30 -9.42
C GLY A 77 1.31 -13.49 -9.03
N LEU A 78 0.84 -12.93 -7.92
CA LEU A 78 -0.55 -13.09 -7.50
C LEU A 78 -1.50 -12.38 -8.46
N SER A 79 -2.74 -12.87 -8.54
CA SER A 79 -3.75 -12.31 -9.44
C SER A 79 -4.66 -11.28 -8.77
N ASP A 80 -4.54 -11.06 -7.46
CA ASP A 80 -5.41 -10.17 -6.70
C ASP A 80 -4.78 -9.73 -5.37
N ILE A 81 -5.49 -8.88 -4.62
CA ILE A 81 -5.14 -8.42 -3.26
C ILE A 81 -6.30 -8.70 -2.29
N GLY A 82 -6.07 -8.59 -0.98
CA GLY A 82 -7.10 -8.90 0.02
C GLY A 82 -7.19 -10.40 0.25
N LEU A 83 -6.08 -11.06 0.56
CA LEU A 83 -6.06 -12.51 0.79
C LEU A 83 -6.87 -12.87 2.05
N SER A 84 -7.49 -14.04 2.03
CA SER A 84 -8.32 -14.53 3.14
C SER A 84 -7.80 -15.82 3.75
N LYS A 85 -7.43 -16.82 2.93
CA LYS A 85 -6.92 -18.11 3.39
C LYS A 85 -5.83 -18.66 2.46
N ILE A 86 -4.92 -19.43 3.04
CA ILE A 86 -3.91 -20.20 2.31
C ILE A 86 -3.89 -21.64 2.81
N LYS A 87 -3.90 -22.62 1.90
CA LYS A 87 -3.89 -24.04 2.27
C LYS A 87 -3.06 -24.87 1.31
N TYR A 88 -2.06 -25.57 1.86
CA TYR A 88 -1.30 -26.57 1.12
C TYR A 88 -2.10 -27.88 1.04
N ASN A 89 -2.29 -28.38 -0.17
CA ASN A 89 -2.91 -29.66 -0.45
C ASN A 89 -1.86 -30.77 -0.60
N PRO A 90 -1.73 -31.69 0.37
CA PRO A 90 -0.73 -32.76 0.30
C PRO A 90 -1.03 -33.81 -0.79
N TYR A 91 -2.25 -33.88 -1.31
CA TYR A 91 -2.62 -34.87 -2.34
C TYR A 91 -1.88 -34.64 -3.66
N ASN A 92 -1.84 -33.39 -4.13
CA ASN A 92 -1.22 -32.99 -5.39
C ASN A 92 -0.12 -31.94 -5.22
N GLN A 93 0.26 -31.63 -3.98
CA GLN A 93 1.33 -30.71 -3.60
C GLN A 93 1.12 -29.26 -4.09
N ARG A 94 -0.14 -28.85 -4.27
CA ARG A 94 -0.52 -27.49 -4.67
C ARG A 94 -0.85 -26.64 -3.45
N VAL A 95 -0.73 -25.32 -3.57
CA VAL A 95 -1.19 -24.36 -2.56
C VAL A 95 -2.35 -23.58 -3.14
N ILE A 96 -3.46 -23.57 -2.40
CA ILE A 96 -4.65 -22.78 -2.71
C ILE A 96 -4.54 -21.47 -1.94
N ILE A 97 -4.66 -20.36 -2.66
CA ILE A 97 -4.65 -19.00 -2.13
C ILE A 97 -6.00 -18.39 -2.47
N SER A 98 -6.76 -17.96 -1.47
CA SER A 98 -8.09 -17.38 -1.67
C SER A 98 -8.13 -15.91 -1.26
N TYR A 99 -9.04 -15.16 -1.88
CA TYR A 99 -9.20 -13.72 -1.66
C TYR A 99 -10.58 -13.38 -1.11
N GLN A 100 -10.70 -12.19 -0.51
CA GLN A 100 -11.94 -11.69 0.08
C GLN A 100 -13.05 -11.43 -0.95
N ASN A 101 -12.70 -11.21 -2.22
CA ASN A 101 -13.66 -11.05 -3.32
C ASN A 101 -14.08 -12.40 -3.96
N GLY A 102 -13.62 -13.52 -3.40
CA GLY A 102 -13.89 -14.87 -3.90
C GLY A 102 -12.90 -15.37 -4.95
N ASN A 103 -11.92 -14.58 -5.36
CA ASN A 103 -10.91 -15.05 -6.31
C ASN A 103 -10.09 -16.19 -5.68
N VAL A 104 -9.48 -17.03 -6.53
CA VAL A 104 -8.62 -18.13 -6.08
C VAL A 104 -7.43 -18.24 -7.02
N ASP A 105 -6.24 -18.32 -6.45
CA ASP A 105 -5.02 -18.72 -7.13
C ASP A 105 -4.58 -20.12 -6.67
N ILE A 106 -4.05 -20.89 -7.62
CA ILE A 106 -3.36 -22.14 -7.34
C ILE A 106 -1.89 -21.99 -7.68
N LEU A 107 -1.04 -22.14 -6.67
CA LEU A 107 0.41 -22.25 -6.82
C LEU A 107 0.80 -23.73 -6.90
N ASP A 108 1.45 -24.14 -7.99
CA ASP A 108 1.93 -25.52 -8.15
C ASP A 108 3.37 -25.73 -7.65
N ALA A 109 3.87 -26.95 -7.79
CA ALA A 109 5.18 -27.35 -7.30
C ALA A 109 6.35 -26.68 -8.08
N GLU A 110 6.07 -26.24 -9.30
CA GLU A 110 6.98 -25.50 -10.18
C GLU A 110 6.93 -23.98 -9.94
N ASN A 111 6.28 -23.53 -8.85
CA ASN A 111 6.06 -22.13 -8.50
C ASN A 111 5.25 -21.34 -9.56
N THR A 112 4.43 -22.02 -10.37
CA THR A 112 3.53 -21.36 -11.33
C THR A 112 2.18 -21.08 -10.67
N ILE A 113 1.68 -19.85 -10.85
CA ILE A 113 0.37 -19.43 -10.37
C ILE A 113 -0.65 -19.58 -11.49
N THR A 114 -1.80 -20.17 -11.18
CA THR A 114 -2.96 -20.22 -12.07
C THR A 114 -4.16 -19.62 -11.38
N ASN A 115 -4.72 -18.56 -11.98
CA ASN A 115 -5.93 -17.92 -11.49
C ASN A 115 -7.19 -18.73 -11.83
N ILE A 116 -8.14 -18.73 -10.90
CA ILE A 116 -9.47 -19.37 -11.01
C ILE A 116 -10.53 -18.34 -10.59
N PRO A 117 -10.97 -17.47 -11.52
CA PRO A 117 -11.82 -16.31 -11.19
C PRO A 117 -13.32 -16.66 -11.10
N PHE A 118 -13.69 -17.95 -11.15
CA PHE A 118 -15.08 -18.36 -11.36
C PHE A 118 -16.06 -17.87 -10.29
N ILE A 119 -15.63 -17.82 -9.02
CA ILE A 119 -16.46 -17.29 -7.94
C ILE A 119 -16.59 -15.76 -8.09
N THR A 120 -15.49 -15.04 -8.32
CA THR A 120 -15.49 -13.58 -8.53
C THR A 120 -16.37 -13.17 -9.71
N MET A 121 -16.34 -13.93 -10.82
CA MET A 121 -17.15 -13.68 -12.02
C MET A 121 -18.60 -14.19 -11.93
N SER A 122 -18.97 -14.89 -10.86
CA SER A 122 -20.34 -15.41 -10.69
C SER A 122 -21.36 -14.27 -10.49
N GLY A 123 -22.62 -14.51 -10.86
CA GLY A 123 -23.73 -13.57 -10.63
C GLY A 123 -24.24 -13.51 -9.18
N ILE A 124 -23.47 -14.02 -8.21
CA ILE A 124 -23.85 -14.00 -6.79
C ILE A 124 -23.85 -12.55 -6.30
N MET A 125 -24.96 -12.13 -5.71
CA MET A 125 -25.14 -10.80 -5.15
C MET A 125 -24.64 -10.77 -3.70
N GLY A 126 -23.84 -9.77 -3.34
CA GLY A 126 -23.30 -9.64 -1.99
C GLY A 126 -21.87 -10.17 -1.86
N SER A 127 -21.48 -10.49 -0.62
CA SER A 127 -20.10 -10.91 -0.32
C SER A 127 -19.79 -12.29 -0.90
N LYS A 128 -18.57 -12.43 -1.40
CA LYS A 128 -18.02 -13.68 -1.96
C LYS A 128 -16.82 -14.18 -1.17
N LYS A 129 -16.58 -13.61 0.01
CA LYS A 129 -15.45 -13.92 0.87
C LYS A 129 -15.35 -15.41 1.12
N ILE A 130 -14.14 -15.94 0.98
CA ILE A 130 -13.81 -17.32 1.35
C ILE A 130 -13.29 -17.31 2.79
N ASN A 131 -14.03 -17.97 3.69
CA ASN A 131 -13.81 -17.98 5.13
C ASN A 131 -12.93 -19.15 5.60
N HIS A 132 -13.01 -20.29 4.93
CA HIS A 132 -12.27 -21.51 5.31
C HIS A 132 -12.05 -22.44 4.12
N ILE A 133 -10.96 -23.23 4.17
CA ILE A 133 -10.60 -24.23 3.16
C ILE A 133 -10.45 -25.59 3.85
N TYR A 134 -11.36 -26.52 3.56
CA TYR A 134 -11.27 -27.91 3.96
C TYR A 134 -10.82 -28.78 2.79
N LEU A 135 -9.87 -29.70 3.01
CA LEU A 135 -9.29 -30.53 1.97
C LEU A 135 -9.70 -31.99 2.10
N LYS A 136 -10.03 -32.62 0.97
CA LYS A 136 -10.22 -34.07 0.84
C LYS A 136 -9.74 -34.53 -0.53
N ASN A 137 -8.57 -35.16 -0.57
CA ASN A 137 -7.90 -35.57 -1.82
C ASN A 137 -7.73 -34.38 -2.78
N GLN A 138 -8.23 -34.49 -4.02
CA GLN A 138 -8.16 -33.40 -5.00
C GLN A 138 -9.14 -32.25 -4.72
N TYR A 139 -10.12 -32.42 -3.82
CA TYR A 139 -11.15 -31.42 -3.60
C TYR A 139 -10.81 -30.47 -2.46
N ALA A 140 -11.00 -29.18 -2.72
CA ALA A 140 -11.05 -28.13 -1.71
C ALA A 140 -12.49 -27.63 -1.56
N TYR A 141 -13.03 -27.76 -0.35
CA TYR A 141 -14.34 -27.25 0.02
C TYR A 141 -14.13 -25.86 0.62
N LEU A 142 -14.49 -24.84 -0.15
CA LEU A 142 -14.36 -23.44 0.20
C LEU A 142 -15.65 -23.01 0.90
N SER A 143 -15.57 -22.69 2.19
CA SER A 143 -16.67 -22.06 2.92
C SER A 143 -16.73 -20.59 2.51
N THR A 144 -17.87 -20.12 2.00
CA THR A 144 -18.06 -18.74 1.53
C THR A 144 -19.22 -18.04 2.24
N ASP A 145 -19.32 -16.73 2.07
CA ASP A 145 -20.44 -15.93 2.59
C ASP A 145 -21.80 -16.24 1.95
N PHE A 146 -21.86 -17.12 0.94
CA PHE A 146 -23.09 -17.52 0.29
C PHE A 146 -23.35 -19.04 0.33
N GLY A 147 -22.36 -19.86 0.73
CA GLY A 147 -22.53 -21.30 0.79
C GLY A 147 -21.19 -22.04 0.79
N ILE A 148 -21.14 -23.18 0.10
CA ILE A 148 -19.92 -23.99 -0.03
C ILE A 148 -19.61 -24.17 -1.51
N VAL A 149 -18.39 -23.85 -1.94
CA VAL A 149 -17.91 -24.13 -3.29
C VAL A 149 -16.93 -25.29 -3.24
N VAL A 150 -17.12 -26.29 -4.11
CA VAL A 150 -16.20 -27.42 -4.24
C VAL A 150 -15.29 -27.17 -5.43
N LEU A 151 -14.01 -26.96 -5.16
CA LEU A 151 -12.97 -26.76 -6.15
C LEU A 151 -12.24 -28.09 -6.41
N ASP A 152 -12.22 -28.54 -7.67
CA ASP A 152 -11.32 -29.60 -8.10
C ASP A 152 -9.93 -29.00 -8.35
N THR A 153 -9.00 -29.26 -7.44
CA THR A 153 -7.66 -28.67 -7.50
C THR A 153 -6.78 -29.29 -8.54
N ASP A 154 -7.10 -30.47 -9.11
CA ASP A 154 -6.36 -31.07 -10.22
C ASP A 154 -6.78 -30.43 -11.55
N ARG A 155 -8.09 -30.38 -11.78
CA ARG A 155 -8.71 -29.83 -13.00
C ARG A 155 -8.78 -28.30 -13.00
N LYS A 156 -8.58 -27.66 -11.84
CA LYS A 156 -8.61 -26.20 -11.65
C LYS A 156 -9.99 -25.60 -12.01
N GLU A 157 -11.07 -26.28 -11.60
CA GLU A 157 -12.44 -25.87 -11.88
C GLU A 157 -13.37 -26.03 -10.67
N VAL A 158 -14.45 -25.24 -10.64
CA VAL A 158 -15.54 -25.45 -9.67
C VAL A 158 -16.31 -26.72 -10.08
N ALA A 159 -16.24 -27.74 -9.24
CA ALA A 159 -16.91 -29.01 -9.43
C ALA A 159 -18.39 -28.96 -9.01
N ASP A 160 -18.70 -28.23 -7.94
CA ASP A 160 -20.07 -28.06 -7.45
C ASP A 160 -20.19 -26.83 -6.53
N THR A 161 -21.42 -26.39 -6.27
CA THR A 161 -21.75 -25.32 -5.32
C THR A 161 -22.98 -25.70 -4.49
N TYR A 162 -22.89 -25.61 -3.17
CA TYR A 162 -23.95 -25.98 -2.24
C TYR A 162 -24.59 -24.74 -1.61
N PHE A 163 -25.81 -24.43 -2.06
CA PHE A 163 -26.72 -23.49 -1.41
C PHE A 163 -27.66 -24.28 -0.51
N TYR A 164 -27.30 -24.43 0.76
CA TYR A 164 -28.01 -25.29 1.70
C TYR A 164 -28.93 -24.52 2.66
N GLY A 165 -29.04 -23.19 2.49
CA GLY A 165 -30.03 -22.38 3.20
C GLY A 165 -31.46 -22.78 2.86
N ALA A 166 -32.42 -22.30 3.65
CA ALA A 166 -33.84 -22.59 3.43
C ALA A 166 -34.25 -22.20 2.00
N LEU A 167 -34.90 -23.14 1.29
CA LEU A 167 -35.30 -22.98 -0.11
C LEU A 167 -34.13 -22.74 -1.10
N GLY A 168 -32.89 -23.10 -0.71
CA GLY A 168 -31.69 -22.88 -1.53
C GLY A 168 -31.17 -21.45 -1.46
N ALA A 169 -31.51 -20.71 -0.41
CA ALA A 169 -30.97 -19.37 -0.16
C ALA A 169 -29.46 -19.41 0.19
N ASP A 170 -28.81 -18.26 0.00
CA ASP A 170 -27.44 -18.03 0.43
C ASP A 170 -27.30 -18.25 1.95
N MET A 171 -26.20 -18.87 2.35
CA MET A 171 -25.88 -19.14 3.75
C MET A 171 -24.42 -18.83 4.03
N VAL A 172 -24.17 -17.83 4.88
CA VAL A 172 -22.82 -17.47 5.33
C VAL A 172 -22.21 -18.67 6.06
N THR A 173 -21.22 -19.29 5.42
CA THR A 173 -20.56 -20.49 5.94
C THR A 173 -19.17 -20.13 6.42
N HIS A 174 -18.92 -20.32 7.72
CA HIS A 174 -17.64 -19.96 8.35
C HIS A 174 -16.62 -21.08 8.23
N ALA A 175 -17.06 -22.33 8.40
CA ALA A 175 -16.19 -23.49 8.29
C ALA A 175 -16.98 -24.76 7.90
N VAL A 176 -16.26 -25.71 7.30
CA VAL A 176 -16.77 -27.05 7.02
C VAL A 176 -15.79 -28.11 7.49
N THR A 177 -16.33 -29.25 7.91
CA THR A 177 -15.56 -30.44 8.24
C THR A 177 -16.31 -31.70 7.82
N MET A 178 -15.64 -32.85 7.85
CA MET A 178 -16.27 -34.14 7.53
C MET A 178 -15.85 -35.19 8.54
N ASP A 179 -16.80 -36.08 8.86
CA ASP A 179 -16.49 -37.36 9.49
C ASP A 179 -16.54 -38.49 8.43
N ASN A 180 -16.77 -39.74 8.89
CA ASN A 180 -16.85 -40.90 8.02
C ASN A 180 -18.16 -41.02 7.22
N GLN A 181 -19.17 -40.21 7.49
CA GLN A 181 -20.48 -40.28 6.82
C GLN A 181 -21.01 -38.92 6.35
N TYR A 182 -20.79 -37.85 7.11
CA TYR A 182 -21.41 -36.55 6.92
C TYR A 182 -20.39 -35.45 6.63
N ILE A 183 -20.82 -34.48 5.83
CA ILE A 183 -20.25 -33.13 5.80
C ILE A 183 -21.03 -32.27 6.79
N TYR A 184 -20.33 -31.42 7.54
CA TYR A 184 -20.90 -30.47 8.47
C TYR A 184 -20.47 -29.05 8.10
N ALA A 185 -21.39 -28.10 8.20
CA ALA A 185 -21.18 -26.69 7.90
C ALA A 185 -21.61 -25.84 9.10
N ALA A 186 -20.67 -25.06 9.63
CA ALA A 186 -20.94 -24.03 10.64
C ALA A 186 -21.30 -22.72 9.94
N SER A 187 -22.45 -22.14 10.30
CA SER A 187 -23.00 -20.95 9.67
C SER A 187 -23.56 -19.94 10.69
N ASP A 188 -24.07 -18.83 10.17
CA ASP A 188 -24.79 -17.82 10.98
C ASP A 188 -26.07 -18.37 11.64
N ASP A 189 -26.70 -19.36 11.02
CA ASP A 189 -28.00 -19.93 11.45
C ASP A 189 -27.85 -21.32 12.12
N GLY A 190 -26.65 -21.69 12.53
CA GLY A 190 -26.37 -22.95 13.23
C GLY A 190 -25.44 -23.90 12.49
N VAL A 191 -25.54 -25.19 12.81
CA VAL A 191 -24.77 -26.23 12.13
C VAL A 191 -25.71 -27.06 11.26
N PHE A 192 -25.36 -27.19 9.98
CA PHE A 192 -26.06 -28.02 9.01
C PHE A 192 -25.19 -29.21 8.61
N PHE A 193 -25.80 -30.31 8.24
CA PHE A 193 -25.09 -31.51 7.81
C PHE A 193 -25.82 -32.27 6.70
N ALA A 194 -25.07 -33.03 5.91
CA ALA A 194 -25.60 -33.87 4.85
C ALA A 194 -24.70 -35.11 4.67
N ASP A 195 -25.25 -36.23 4.19
CA ASP A 195 -24.44 -37.42 3.87
C ASP A 195 -23.47 -37.07 2.74
N PHE A 196 -22.16 -37.09 3.00
CA PHE A 196 -21.19 -36.63 2.01
C PHE A 196 -21.12 -37.54 0.78
N ASN A 197 -21.63 -38.78 0.86
CA ASN A 197 -21.71 -39.70 -0.26
C ASN A 197 -22.95 -39.47 -1.13
N ASN A 198 -23.85 -38.57 -0.75
CA ASN A 198 -24.98 -38.21 -1.57
C ASN A 198 -24.51 -37.46 -2.82
N PRO A 199 -24.78 -37.95 -4.04
CA PRO A 199 -24.30 -37.31 -5.26
C PRO A 199 -25.00 -35.98 -5.60
N ASN A 200 -26.00 -35.56 -4.81
CA ASN A 200 -26.83 -34.38 -5.08
C ASN A 200 -26.81 -33.39 -3.91
N LEU A 201 -25.63 -33.10 -3.35
CA LEU A 201 -25.47 -32.15 -2.23
C LEU A 201 -25.82 -30.70 -2.61
N SER A 202 -25.90 -30.36 -3.90
CA SER A 202 -26.40 -29.06 -4.37
C SER A 202 -27.90 -28.87 -4.15
N ASN A 203 -28.67 -29.95 -3.93
CA ASN A 203 -30.07 -29.86 -3.53
C ASN A 203 -30.18 -29.64 -2.01
N PHE A 204 -30.63 -28.45 -1.61
CA PHE A 204 -30.81 -28.07 -0.20
C PHE A 204 -31.66 -29.06 0.63
N ASN A 205 -32.59 -29.81 0.00
CA ASN A 205 -33.41 -30.80 0.72
C ASN A 205 -32.60 -31.99 1.28
N ASN A 206 -31.36 -32.17 0.82
CA ASN A 206 -30.44 -33.19 1.34
C ASN A 206 -29.66 -32.73 2.58
N TRP A 207 -29.78 -31.46 2.96
CA TRP A 207 -29.16 -30.90 4.15
C TRP A 207 -30.16 -30.88 5.31
N SER A 208 -29.65 -31.18 6.49
CA SER A 208 -30.40 -31.20 7.75
C SER A 208 -29.77 -30.26 8.75
N PHE A 209 -30.60 -29.54 9.49
CA PHE A 209 -30.17 -28.75 10.64
C PHE A 209 -29.83 -29.67 11.81
N LEU A 210 -28.81 -29.30 12.59
CA LEU A 210 -28.39 -30.05 13.79
C LEU A 210 -29.02 -29.42 15.06
N PRO A 211 -30.17 -29.92 15.54
CA PRO A 211 -30.96 -29.24 16.56
C PRO A 211 -30.30 -29.17 17.94
N ASP A 212 -29.43 -30.13 18.27
CA ASP A 212 -28.78 -30.20 19.58
C ASP A 212 -27.88 -28.98 19.86
N LEU A 213 -27.34 -28.37 18.81
CA LEU A 213 -26.53 -27.16 18.91
C LEU A 213 -27.35 -25.86 18.88
N GLY A 214 -28.64 -25.93 18.54
CA GLY A 214 -29.53 -24.77 18.50
C GLY A 214 -29.26 -23.79 17.34
N ASN A 215 -30.20 -22.87 17.12
CA ASN A 215 -30.10 -21.85 16.07
C ASN A 215 -29.33 -20.63 16.59
N ARG A 216 -28.02 -20.60 16.31
CA ARG A 216 -27.08 -19.54 16.70
C ARG A 216 -25.84 -19.63 15.82
N LYS A 217 -25.06 -18.56 15.73
CA LYS A 217 -23.86 -18.48 14.90
C LYS A 217 -22.74 -19.39 15.38
N PHE A 218 -22.10 -20.11 14.46
CA PHE A 218 -20.89 -20.88 14.74
C PHE A 218 -19.75 -20.42 13.82
N SER A 219 -18.64 -19.97 14.39
CA SER A 219 -17.47 -19.47 13.65
C SER A 219 -16.54 -20.58 13.17
N SER A 220 -16.56 -21.76 13.79
CA SER A 220 -15.65 -22.84 13.45
C SER A 220 -16.21 -24.21 13.78
N ILE A 221 -15.82 -25.22 13.00
CA ILE A 221 -16.18 -26.62 13.21
C ILE A 221 -15.05 -27.55 12.74
N VAL A 222 -14.68 -28.53 13.55
CA VAL A 222 -13.64 -29.52 13.22
C VAL A 222 -14.02 -30.92 13.70
N TYR A 223 -13.65 -31.93 12.91
CA TYR A 223 -13.69 -33.33 13.34
C TYR A 223 -12.32 -33.76 13.85
N PHE A 224 -12.24 -34.07 15.14
CA PHE A 224 -11.00 -34.36 15.84
C PHE A 224 -11.14 -35.60 16.73
N SER A 225 -10.26 -36.58 16.57
CA SER A 225 -10.23 -37.80 17.42
C SER A 225 -11.60 -38.46 17.60
N ASN A 226 -12.35 -38.61 16.50
CA ASN A 226 -13.71 -39.13 16.43
C ASN A 226 -14.81 -38.30 17.11
N MET A 227 -14.54 -37.04 17.43
CA MET A 227 -15.48 -36.09 18.03
C MET A 227 -15.66 -34.89 17.11
N LEU A 228 -16.89 -34.39 17.02
CA LEU A 228 -17.18 -33.13 16.33
C LEU A 228 -17.09 -31.99 17.34
N PHE A 229 -16.27 -30.98 17.05
CA PHE A 229 -16.15 -29.75 17.84
C PHE A 229 -16.75 -28.58 17.06
N ALA A 230 -17.53 -27.74 17.73
CA ALA A 230 -18.12 -26.53 17.14
C ALA A 230 -17.95 -25.34 18.09
N ALA A 231 -17.40 -24.24 17.59
CA ALA A 231 -17.24 -22.99 18.33
C ALA A 231 -18.42 -22.05 18.04
N ASN A 232 -19.20 -21.74 19.06
CA ASN A 232 -20.26 -20.73 18.99
C ASN A 232 -19.65 -19.34 19.13
N ASP A 233 -20.00 -18.48 18.18
CA ASP A 233 -19.70 -17.04 18.19
C ASP A 233 -20.86 -16.33 18.89
N ALA A 234 -20.61 -15.87 20.11
CA ALA A 234 -21.60 -15.24 20.95
C ALA A 234 -21.68 -13.73 20.67
N ALA A 235 -22.89 -13.17 20.70
CA ALA A 235 -23.09 -11.73 20.51
C ALA A 235 -22.44 -10.84 21.60
N VAL A 236 -21.99 -11.44 22.71
CA VAL A 236 -21.31 -10.76 23.82
C VAL A 236 -19.84 -11.14 23.76
N SER A 237 -18.96 -10.14 23.71
CA SER A 237 -17.50 -10.37 23.73
C SER A 237 -17.08 -11.17 24.95
N LEU A 238 -16.12 -12.06 24.73
CA LEU A 238 -15.64 -13.09 25.65
C LEU A 238 -16.72 -14.11 26.04
N GLY A 239 -17.78 -14.21 25.24
CA GLY A 239 -18.94 -15.08 25.47
C GLY A 239 -18.91 -16.40 24.71
N ASP A 240 -17.92 -16.61 23.85
CA ASP A 240 -17.82 -17.80 23.00
C ASP A 240 -17.74 -19.08 23.81
N THR A 241 -18.32 -20.15 23.26
CA THR A 241 -18.32 -21.47 23.87
C THR A 241 -18.01 -22.53 22.82
N ILE A 242 -17.14 -23.47 23.17
CA ILE A 242 -16.85 -24.63 22.32
C ILE A 242 -17.68 -25.82 22.82
N PHE A 243 -18.39 -26.46 21.90
CA PHE A 243 -19.12 -27.70 22.16
C PHE A 243 -18.41 -28.85 21.49
N PHE A 244 -18.45 -30.04 22.09
CA PHE A 244 -18.01 -31.26 21.43
C PHE A 244 -18.98 -32.42 21.63
N ASN A 245 -19.13 -33.24 20.60
CA ASN A 245 -19.98 -34.43 20.66
C ASN A 245 -19.15 -35.65 21.06
N PHE A 246 -19.46 -36.21 22.23
CA PHE A 246 -18.86 -37.45 22.72
C PHE A 246 -19.93 -38.52 22.85
N ASN A 247 -19.86 -39.56 22.02
CA ASN A 247 -20.82 -40.67 21.97
C ASN A 247 -22.28 -40.22 21.84
N GLY A 248 -22.55 -39.24 20.98
CA GLY A 248 -23.89 -38.72 20.72
C GLY A 248 -24.37 -37.68 21.73
N VAL A 249 -23.57 -37.33 22.74
CA VAL A 249 -23.93 -36.32 23.75
C VAL A 249 -23.05 -35.09 23.55
N TRP A 250 -23.68 -33.94 23.37
CA TRP A 250 -22.99 -32.65 23.31
C TRP A 250 -22.60 -32.18 24.71
N GLN A 251 -21.35 -31.75 24.84
CA GLN A 251 -20.76 -31.27 26.09
C GLN A 251 -20.02 -29.95 25.84
N ASN A 252 -19.91 -29.13 26.89
CA ASN A 252 -19.08 -27.93 26.84
C ASN A 252 -17.61 -28.34 26.96
N PHE A 253 -16.78 -27.86 26.03
CA PHE A 253 -15.34 -27.90 26.16
C PHE A 253 -14.89 -26.70 27.00
N SER A 254 -14.10 -26.94 28.05
CA SER A 254 -13.79 -25.92 29.05
C SER A 254 -12.72 -24.93 28.55
N THR A 255 -13.16 -23.86 27.89
CA THR A 255 -12.37 -22.66 27.60
C THR A 255 -13.22 -21.46 28.02
N ILE A 256 -12.94 -20.84 29.17
CA ILE A 256 -13.77 -19.77 29.71
C ILE A 256 -13.14 -18.41 29.38
N GLY A 257 -13.92 -17.49 28.83
CA GLY A 257 -13.65 -16.04 28.90
C GLY A 257 -12.75 -15.46 27.81
N GLN A 258 -12.71 -16.04 26.60
CA GLN A 258 -12.11 -15.42 25.41
C GLN A 258 -12.90 -15.74 24.15
N ASP A 259 -12.89 -14.81 23.20
CA ASP A 259 -13.42 -15.01 21.85
C ASP A 259 -12.56 -16.04 21.10
N VAL A 260 -13.21 -16.99 20.44
CA VAL A 260 -12.59 -18.11 19.72
C VAL A 260 -12.50 -17.76 18.25
N GLU A 261 -11.28 -17.49 17.79
CA GLU A 261 -11.01 -17.12 16.40
C GLU A 261 -11.16 -18.31 15.45
N ASN A 262 -10.66 -19.49 15.85
CA ASN A 262 -10.92 -20.74 15.14
C ASN A 262 -10.47 -21.99 15.91
N LEU A 263 -10.94 -23.13 15.42
CA LEU A 263 -10.47 -24.46 15.76
C LEU A 263 -9.71 -25.04 14.57
N GLN A 264 -8.59 -25.73 14.82
CA GLN A 264 -7.83 -26.39 13.78
C GLN A 264 -7.33 -27.77 14.20
N VAL A 265 -7.39 -28.73 13.29
CA VAL A 265 -6.69 -30.01 13.45
C VAL A 265 -5.31 -29.88 12.81
N LEU A 266 -4.29 -29.96 13.65
CA LEU A 266 -2.90 -29.90 13.25
C LEU A 266 -2.37 -31.30 12.89
N SER A 267 -1.20 -31.33 12.26
CA SER A 267 -0.46 -32.58 12.03
C SER A 267 -0.18 -33.31 13.36
N SER A 268 0.06 -34.62 13.29
CA SER A 268 0.21 -35.50 14.47
C SER A 268 -1.03 -35.58 15.37
N ASN A 269 -2.23 -35.40 14.80
CA ASN A 269 -3.53 -35.50 15.47
C ASN A 269 -3.61 -34.63 16.74
N ARG A 270 -3.35 -33.32 16.59
CA ARG A 270 -3.50 -32.33 17.68
C ARG A 270 -4.62 -31.36 17.38
N LEU A 271 -5.33 -30.94 18.41
CA LEU A 271 -6.34 -29.87 18.32
C LEU A 271 -5.69 -28.55 18.74
N ALA A 272 -5.82 -27.53 17.90
CA ALA A 272 -5.54 -26.16 18.28
C ALA A 272 -6.85 -25.41 18.51
N VAL A 273 -6.93 -24.73 19.65
CA VAL A 273 -7.98 -23.76 19.97
C VAL A 273 -7.34 -22.39 19.96
N ASN A 274 -7.60 -21.62 18.91
CA ASN A 274 -7.08 -20.28 18.76
C ASN A 274 -8.08 -19.26 19.28
N LYS A 275 -7.63 -18.42 20.22
CA LYS A 275 -8.41 -17.39 20.90
C LYS A 275 -7.74 -16.05 20.65
N LEU A 276 -8.49 -14.95 20.82
CA LEU A 276 -8.01 -13.59 20.52
C LEU A 276 -6.61 -13.25 21.10
N TYR A 277 -6.29 -13.72 22.31
CA TYR A 277 -5.01 -13.45 22.99
C TYR A 277 -4.20 -14.70 23.37
N SER A 278 -4.61 -15.89 22.92
CA SER A 278 -3.90 -17.12 23.25
C SER A 278 -4.24 -18.29 22.31
N THR A 279 -3.30 -19.18 22.09
CA THR A 279 -3.55 -20.44 21.38
C THR A 279 -3.23 -21.62 22.29
N GLU A 280 -4.19 -22.51 22.50
CA GLU A 280 -4.05 -23.74 23.27
C GLU A 280 -3.94 -24.94 22.33
N ILE A 281 -3.01 -25.85 22.64
CA ILE A 281 -2.78 -27.08 21.87
C ILE A 281 -3.10 -28.28 22.76
N PHE A 282 -3.95 -29.18 22.28
CA PHE A 282 -4.36 -30.40 22.96
C PHE A 282 -3.91 -31.64 22.19
N ASP A 283 -3.67 -32.74 22.91
CA ASP A 283 -3.50 -34.05 22.30
C ASP A 283 -4.84 -34.73 21.94
N GLU A 284 -4.77 -35.94 21.41
CA GLU A 284 -5.95 -36.75 21.02
C GLU A 284 -6.88 -37.11 22.19
N ASN A 285 -6.38 -37.06 23.43
CA ASN A 285 -7.14 -37.32 24.65
C ASN A 285 -7.65 -36.01 25.30
N LEU A 286 -7.54 -34.88 24.60
CA LEU A 286 -7.90 -33.55 25.08
C LEU A 286 -7.07 -33.09 26.29
N MET A 287 -5.86 -33.64 26.48
CA MET A 287 -4.94 -33.11 27.47
C MET A 287 -4.21 -31.87 26.89
N PRO A 288 -4.14 -30.75 27.64
CA PRO A 288 -3.41 -29.57 27.20
C PRO A 288 -1.91 -29.89 27.15
N LEU A 289 -1.31 -29.64 25.99
CA LEU A 289 0.13 -29.80 25.76
C LEU A 289 0.86 -28.47 25.92
N ARG A 290 0.32 -27.39 25.37
CA ARG A 290 0.94 -26.06 25.31
C ARG A 290 -0.13 -24.97 25.27
N GLU A 291 0.20 -23.82 25.84
CA GLU A 291 -0.55 -22.57 25.67
C GLU A 291 0.43 -21.46 25.30
N ILE A 292 0.15 -20.73 24.23
CA ILE A 292 0.95 -19.62 23.74
C ILE A 292 0.12 -18.35 23.81
N PHE A 293 0.42 -17.47 24.76
CA PHE A 293 -0.24 -16.18 24.96
C PHE A 293 0.73 -15.00 24.81
N THR A 294 2.05 -15.27 24.76
CA THR A 294 3.08 -14.27 24.45
C THR A 294 4.23 -14.88 23.63
N TYR A 295 4.97 -14.00 22.97
CA TYR A 295 6.22 -14.24 22.28
C TYR A 295 7.32 -13.43 22.99
N ASN A 296 8.04 -14.06 23.93
CA ASN A 296 9.05 -13.39 24.75
C ASN A 296 8.55 -12.11 25.47
N GLY A 297 7.33 -12.16 26.02
CA GLY A 297 6.73 -11.03 26.75
C GLY A 297 5.89 -10.06 25.89
N VAL A 298 5.86 -10.24 24.56
CA VAL A 298 4.94 -9.52 23.66
C VAL A 298 3.67 -10.34 23.45
N SER A 299 2.49 -9.75 23.59
CA SER A 299 1.21 -10.48 23.43
C SER A 299 1.07 -11.16 22.07
N SER A 300 0.55 -12.39 22.07
CA SER A 300 0.16 -13.11 20.85
C SER A 300 -1.24 -12.67 20.41
N VAL A 301 -1.42 -12.39 19.11
CA VAL A 301 -2.72 -12.15 18.48
C VAL A 301 -2.73 -12.92 17.17
N SER A 302 -2.91 -14.24 17.25
CA SER A 302 -2.79 -15.14 16.11
C SER A 302 -4.12 -15.36 15.41
N ASN A 303 -4.14 -15.22 14.09
CA ASN A 303 -5.27 -15.58 13.26
C ASN A 303 -5.28 -17.08 12.94
N GLU A 304 -4.13 -17.73 12.79
CA GLU A 304 -4.06 -19.13 12.41
C GLU A 304 -2.74 -19.78 12.83
N VAL A 305 -2.74 -21.08 13.14
CA VAL A 305 -1.53 -21.83 13.50
C VAL A 305 -1.39 -23.12 12.67
N THR A 306 -0.15 -23.50 12.35
CA THR A 306 0.17 -24.80 11.77
C THR A 306 1.34 -25.47 12.50
N LEU A 307 1.54 -26.77 12.29
CA LEU A 307 2.57 -27.57 12.93
C LEU A 307 3.43 -28.27 11.87
N ASP A 308 4.73 -28.02 11.92
CA ASP A 308 5.67 -28.68 11.01
C ASP A 308 6.08 -30.09 11.46
N ALA A 309 6.87 -30.77 10.64
CA ALA A 309 7.35 -32.13 10.90
C ALA A 309 8.29 -32.23 12.13
N SER A 310 8.85 -31.11 12.59
CA SER A 310 9.70 -31.02 13.79
C SER A 310 8.94 -30.57 15.04
N ALA A 311 7.60 -30.53 14.96
CA ALA A 311 6.71 -30.03 16.00
C ALA A 311 6.92 -28.55 16.39
N ASN A 312 7.47 -27.73 15.48
CA ASN A 312 7.42 -26.28 15.65
C ASN A 312 6.02 -25.78 15.30
N LEU A 313 5.49 -24.87 16.13
CA LEU A 313 4.27 -24.14 15.84
C LEU A 313 4.62 -22.92 14.99
N TRP A 314 3.82 -22.68 13.97
CA TRP A 314 3.96 -21.54 13.05
C TRP A 314 2.67 -20.76 13.07
N PHE A 315 2.73 -19.50 13.49
CA PHE A 315 1.59 -18.63 13.68
C PHE A 315 1.56 -17.57 12.59
N ALA A 316 0.40 -17.38 11.97
CA ALA A 316 0.03 -16.12 11.35
C ALA A 316 -0.44 -15.18 12.47
N ASP A 317 0.39 -14.22 12.86
CA ASP A 317 0.05 -13.19 13.84
C ASP A 317 -0.32 -11.87 13.16
N ASN A 318 -1.38 -11.23 13.64
CA ASN A 318 -1.99 -10.05 13.05
C ASN A 318 -1.11 -8.78 13.12
N PHE A 319 -0.03 -8.80 13.91
CA PHE A 319 0.87 -7.65 14.07
C PHE A 319 2.34 -8.00 13.90
N LYS A 320 2.68 -9.27 13.76
CA LYS A 320 4.07 -9.77 13.79
C LYS A 320 4.42 -10.63 12.59
N GLY A 321 3.48 -10.86 11.68
CA GLY A 321 3.66 -11.70 10.50
C GLY A 321 3.79 -13.17 10.88
N LEU A 322 4.83 -13.85 10.39
CA LEU A 322 5.05 -15.26 10.68
C LEU A 322 5.91 -15.42 11.95
N VAL A 323 5.34 -16.08 12.95
CA VAL A 323 6.03 -16.38 14.21
C VAL A 323 6.23 -17.88 14.36
N LYS A 324 7.47 -18.32 14.55
CA LYS A 324 7.81 -19.71 14.82
C LYS A 324 8.08 -19.89 16.31
N VAL A 325 7.44 -20.89 16.90
CA VAL A 325 7.66 -21.29 18.29
C VAL A 325 8.05 -22.77 18.36
N THR A 326 9.31 -23.01 18.71
CA THR A 326 9.87 -24.37 18.83
C THR A 326 9.25 -25.14 20.01
N PRO A 327 9.42 -26.48 20.08
CA PRO A 327 9.02 -27.26 21.26
C PRO A 327 9.65 -26.78 22.58
N SER A 328 10.82 -26.13 22.51
CA SER A 328 11.51 -25.53 23.67
C SER A 328 11.02 -24.13 24.05
N ASN A 329 9.95 -23.65 23.40
CA ASN A 329 9.43 -22.28 23.49
C ASN A 329 10.38 -21.17 23.01
N ALA A 330 11.46 -21.51 22.30
CA ALA A 330 12.22 -20.50 21.56
C ALA A 330 11.35 -19.91 20.44
N VAL A 331 11.36 -18.58 20.33
CA VAL A 331 10.56 -17.78 19.40
C VAL A 331 11.47 -17.17 18.33
N GLU A 332 11.01 -17.22 17.08
CA GLU A 332 11.66 -16.59 15.92
C GLU A 332 10.62 -15.82 15.10
N PHE A 333 10.92 -14.57 14.73
CA PHE A 333 10.07 -13.73 13.89
C PHE A 333 10.62 -13.74 12.46
N ILE A 334 9.78 -14.12 11.50
CA ILE A 334 10.17 -14.29 10.10
C ILE A 334 9.25 -13.44 9.24
N THR A 335 9.52 -12.14 9.19
CA THR A 335 8.64 -11.18 8.54
C THR A 335 9.46 -10.28 7.62
N PRO A 336 9.17 -10.28 6.30
CA PRO A 336 9.82 -9.36 5.38
C PRO A 336 9.68 -7.89 5.81
N ASP A 337 10.65 -7.08 5.39
CA ASP A 337 10.58 -5.64 5.64
C ASP A 337 9.48 -4.96 4.81
N GLY A 338 8.84 -3.96 5.41
CA GLY A 338 7.65 -3.30 4.88
C GLY A 338 7.03 -2.35 5.91
N PRO A 339 6.11 -1.48 5.46
CA PRO A 339 5.37 -0.59 6.35
C PRO A 339 4.53 -1.38 7.37
N SER A 340 4.10 -0.69 8.43
CA SER A 340 3.26 -1.26 9.48
C SER A 340 1.82 -1.56 9.05
N THR A 341 1.39 -1.03 7.91
CA THR A 341 0.01 -1.12 7.42
C THR A 341 -0.05 -0.95 5.90
N SER A 342 -1.11 -1.48 5.29
CA SER A 342 -1.48 -1.24 3.89
C SER A 342 -2.25 0.06 3.70
N THR A 343 -2.66 0.72 4.79
CA THR A 343 -3.30 2.03 4.69
C THR A 343 -2.24 3.08 4.38
N SER A 344 -2.46 3.88 3.33
CA SER A 344 -1.63 5.03 2.95
C SER A 344 -2.55 6.22 2.69
N TYR A 345 -2.19 7.42 3.13
CA TYR A 345 -3.01 8.62 2.93
C TYR A 345 -2.21 9.77 2.33
N ALA A 346 -1.17 10.23 3.04
CA ALA A 346 -0.31 11.32 2.58
C ALA A 346 1.16 10.87 2.59
N LEU A 347 1.90 11.34 1.59
CA LEU A 347 3.29 11.05 1.33
C LEU A 347 4.09 12.35 1.29
N ASP A 348 5.35 12.28 1.72
CA ASP A 348 6.34 13.29 1.34
C ASP A 348 7.68 12.58 1.10
N MET A 349 8.43 13.07 0.13
CA MET A 349 9.67 12.44 -0.33
C MET A 349 10.77 13.46 -0.58
N ARG A 350 11.95 13.19 -0.02
CA ARG A 350 13.20 13.85 -0.38
C ARG A 350 14.33 12.85 -0.49
N ASP A 351 14.96 12.82 -1.66
CA ASP A 351 15.98 11.83 -2.02
C ASP A 351 15.50 10.39 -1.82
N ASP A 352 16.05 9.63 -0.87
CA ASP A 352 15.60 8.26 -0.54
C ASP A 352 14.77 8.20 0.76
N ASN A 353 14.38 9.35 1.32
CA ASN A 353 13.54 9.45 2.51
C ASN A 353 12.09 9.63 2.08
N LEU A 354 11.33 8.55 2.15
CA LEU A 354 9.89 8.57 1.92
C LEU A 354 9.17 8.44 3.26
N TRP A 355 8.38 9.44 3.62
CA TRP A 355 7.47 9.38 4.75
C TRP A 355 6.06 9.10 4.28
N MET A 356 5.37 8.22 5.00
CA MET A 356 4.00 7.84 4.74
C MET A 356 3.21 7.87 6.04
N VAL A 357 2.05 8.52 5.99
CA VAL A 357 1.08 8.51 7.10
C VAL A 357 -0.23 7.91 6.65
N SER A 358 -0.93 7.27 7.58
CA SER A 358 -2.23 6.66 7.33
C SER A 358 -3.31 7.30 8.19
N GLY A 359 -4.37 7.74 7.54
CA GLY A 359 -5.48 8.44 8.15
C GLY A 359 -6.52 8.80 7.10
N GLY A 360 -7.11 9.98 7.26
CA GLY A 360 -8.12 10.50 6.35
C GLY A 360 -9.12 11.38 7.06
N PHE A 361 -9.74 12.30 6.32
CA PHE A 361 -10.74 13.23 6.86
C PHE A 361 -12.06 12.55 7.21
N VAL A 362 -12.46 11.51 6.47
CA VAL A 362 -13.74 10.78 6.63
C VAL A 362 -13.55 9.50 7.45
N ASN A 363 -12.56 8.68 7.09
CA ASN A 363 -12.25 7.43 7.78
C ASN A 363 -11.07 7.66 8.74
N GLN A 364 -11.37 8.11 9.96
CA GLN A 364 -10.31 8.31 10.95
C GLN A 364 -9.75 6.96 11.41
N VAL A 365 -8.47 6.74 11.12
CA VAL A 365 -7.69 5.65 11.69
C VAL A 365 -7.26 6.07 13.10
N SER A 366 -7.64 5.30 14.11
CA SER A 366 -7.31 5.58 15.52
C SER A 366 -5.86 5.30 15.88
N GLN A 367 -5.13 4.60 15.02
CA GLN A 367 -3.72 4.27 15.18
C GLN A 367 -2.81 5.34 14.53
N ASN A 368 -1.65 5.56 15.14
CA ASN A 368 -0.58 6.42 14.64
C ASN A 368 0.27 5.66 13.63
N ASN A 369 -0.27 5.46 12.44
CA ASN A 369 0.43 4.74 11.38
C ASN A 369 1.37 5.71 10.66
N ILE A 370 2.54 5.93 11.25
CA ILE A 370 3.66 6.65 10.64
C ILE A 370 4.70 5.63 10.19
N ASN A 371 5.18 5.80 8.97
CA ASN A 371 6.19 4.95 8.35
C ASN A 371 7.23 5.83 7.65
N HIS A 372 8.51 5.49 7.81
CA HIS A 372 9.61 6.15 7.12
C HIS A 372 10.46 5.10 6.41
N ARG A 373 10.55 5.19 5.08
CA ARG A 373 11.48 4.39 4.29
C ARG A 373 12.74 5.21 4.04
N LYS A 374 13.89 4.68 4.46
CA LYS A 374 15.22 5.25 4.18
C LYS A 374 16.24 4.15 3.93
N GLU A 375 17.15 4.39 3.00
CA GLU A 375 18.20 3.44 2.60
C GLU A 375 17.64 2.05 2.22
N GLY A 376 16.44 2.03 1.63
CA GLY A 376 15.75 0.80 1.25
C GLY A 376 15.08 0.03 2.38
N THR A 377 15.03 0.55 3.61
CA THR A 377 14.43 -0.11 4.79
C THR A 377 13.32 0.70 5.44
N TRP A 378 12.38 0.04 6.11
CA TRP A 378 11.24 0.67 6.78
C TRP A 378 11.43 0.83 8.30
N VAL A 379 11.33 2.06 8.76
CA VAL A 379 11.15 2.43 10.16
C VAL A 379 9.66 2.60 10.44
N LYS A 380 9.18 1.92 11.50
CA LYS A 380 7.78 1.88 11.92
C LYS A 380 7.65 2.54 13.29
N PHE A 381 6.65 3.40 13.45
CA PHE A 381 6.41 4.12 14.70
C PHE A 381 5.37 3.42 15.58
N PRO A 382 5.32 3.74 16.90
CA PRO A 382 4.31 3.19 17.78
C PRO A 382 2.89 3.52 17.31
N GLN A 383 1.98 2.54 17.38
CA GLN A 383 0.55 2.73 17.03
C GLN A 383 -0.17 3.76 17.91
N THR A 384 0.43 4.18 19.02
CA THR A 384 -0.12 5.20 19.91
C THR A 384 0.95 6.23 20.24
N ILE A 385 0.76 7.43 19.72
CA ILE A 385 1.45 8.65 20.13
C ILE A 385 0.41 9.51 20.82
N GLN A 386 0.77 10.02 22.00
CA GLN A 386 -0.08 10.88 22.78
C GLN A 386 0.47 12.30 22.81
N ASN A 387 -0.43 13.27 22.84
CA ASN A 387 -0.07 14.62 23.23
C ASN A 387 0.28 14.68 24.73
N PRO A 388 0.81 15.80 25.25
CA PRO A 388 1.20 15.93 26.66
C PRO A 388 0.06 15.65 27.68
N GLU A 389 -1.20 15.66 27.22
CA GLU A 389 -2.40 15.41 28.01
C GLU A 389 -2.91 13.96 27.93
N GLY A 390 -2.26 13.08 27.17
CA GLY A 390 -2.71 11.70 26.95
C GLY A 390 -3.73 11.55 25.82
N GLY A 391 -4.05 12.61 25.08
CA GLY A 391 -4.90 12.55 23.89
C GLY A 391 -4.19 11.84 22.74
N ILE A 392 -4.84 10.82 22.17
CA ILE A 392 -4.30 10.04 21.06
C ILE A 392 -4.36 10.86 19.77
N LEU A 393 -3.25 10.94 19.04
CA LEU A 393 -3.26 11.49 17.70
C LEU A 393 -3.76 10.41 16.74
N ALA A 394 -4.85 10.72 16.06
CA ALA A 394 -5.59 9.86 15.15
C ALA A 394 -5.90 10.63 13.85
N GLY A 395 -6.11 9.90 12.76
CA GLY A 395 -6.35 10.47 11.45
C GLY A 395 -5.18 11.34 10.98
N LEU A 396 -4.00 10.74 10.81
CA LEU A 396 -2.83 11.46 10.31
C LEU A 396 -3.05 11.79 8.82
N VAL A 397 -3.11 13.06 8.47
CA VAL A 397 -3.58 13.55 7.15
C VAL A 397 -2.55 14.34 6.37
N ALA A 398 -1.44 14.73 6.99
CA ALA A 398 -0.38 15.50 6.34
C ALA A 398 0.99 15.10 6.89
N VAL A 399 2.00 15.16 6.04
CA VAL A 399 3.42 14.99 6.40
C VAL A 399 4.26 15.97 5.61
N ALA A 400 5.29 16.55 6.23
CA ALA A 400 6.21 17.47 5.58
C ALA A 400 7.64 17.28 6.13
N ILE A 401 8.58 17.00 5.24
CA ILE A 401 10.02 16.90 5.46
C ILE A 401 10.62 18.30 5.34
N HIS A 402 11.37 18.72 6.35
CA HIS A 402 12.01 20.02 6.32
C HIS A 402 13.03 20.12 5.16
N PRO A 403 13.00 21.20 4.36
CA PRO A 403 13.71 21.25 3.09
C PRO A 403 15.23 21.15 3.17
N LYS A 404 15.82 21.75 4.21
CA LYS A 404 17.27 21.73 4.45
C LYS A 404 17.72 20.75 5.54
N ASN A 405 16.79 20.03 6.17
CA ASN A 405 17.08 19.11 7.27
C ASN A 405 16.12 17.91 7.22
N ILE A 406 16.47 16.91 6.42
CA ILE A 406 15.64 15.72 6.17
C ILE A 406 15.28 14.93 7.44
N ASP A 407 16.04 15.09 8.53
CA ASP A 407 15.75 14.43 9.81
C ASP A 407 14.59 15.09 10.56
N ASN A 408 14.28 16.36 10.26
CA ASN A 408 13.19 17.10 10.90
C ASN A 408 11.92 17.01 10.05
N VAL A 409 10.89 16.37 10.62
CA VAL A 409 9.66 16.02 9.90
C VAL A 409 8.46 16.38 10.75
N PHE A 410 7.41 16.89 10.11
CA PHE A 410 6.17 17.27 10.76
C PHE A 410 5.02 16.41 10.27
N VAL A 411 4.12 16.01 11.17
CA VAL A 411 2.94 15.19 10.84
C VAL A 411 1.69 15.81 11.44
N GLY A 412 0.70 16.11 10.60
CA GLY A 412 -0.58 16.70 11.00
C GLY A 412 -1.62 15.62 11.30
N SER A 413 -2.36 15.77 12.40
CA SER A 413 -3.47 14.88 12.76
C SER A 413 -4.82 15.57 12.70
N TRP A 414 -5.86 14.82 12.33
CA TRP A 414 -7.25 15.27 12.28
C TRP A 414 -7.96 15.23 13.64
N SER A 415 -7.19 15.20 14.73
CA SER A 415 -7.70 15.02 16.08
C SER A 415 -6.97 15.88 17.11
N ASN A 416 -5.71 15.61 17.44
CA ASN A 416 -5.08 16.09 18.68
C ASN A 416 -3.74 16.82 18.49
N GLY A 417 -3.42 17.28 17.28
CA GLY A 417 -2.34 18.24 17.03
C GLY A 417 -1.38 17.90 15.91
N LEU A 418 -0.20 18.51 16.01
CA LEU A 418 0.93 18.41 15.08
C LEU A 418 2.11 17.71 15.78
N ILE A 419 2.65 16.67 15.17
CA ILE A 419 3.83 15.94 15.65
C ILE A 419 5.06 16.54 14.99
N GLU A 420 6.12 16.76 15.77
CA GLU A 420 7.45 17.10 15.28
C GLU A 420 8.41 15.95 15.61
N LEU A 421 9.00 15.38 14.57
CA LEU A 421 10.01 14.34 14.66
C LEU A 421 11.38 14.92 14.32
N ASN A 422 12.40 14.40 14.98
CA ASN A 422 13.79 14.62 14.63
C ASN A 422 14.54 13.29 14.74
N ASN A 423 15.24 12.88 13.68
CA ASN A 423 15.99 11.61 13.65
C ASN A 423 15.12 10.40 14.06
N ASP A 424 13.92 10.28 13.46
CA ASP A 424 12.93 9.24 13.77
C ASP A 424 12.47 9.18 15.23
N GLN A 425 12.60 10.27 15.98
CA GLN A 425 12.11 10.37 17.36
C GLN A 425 11.08 11.48 17.46
N VAL A 426 9.96 11.21 18.11
CA VAL A 426 8.98 12.24 18.47
C VAL A 426 9.62 13.19 19.48
N THR A 427 9.88 14.43 19.08
CA THR A 427 10.50 15.45 19.93
C THR A 427 9.47 16.36 20.58
N ARG A 428 8.37 16.64 19.85
CA ARG A 428 7.30 17.47 20.36
C ARG A 428 5.96 17.12 19.72
N VAL A 429 4.89 17.37 20.48
CA VAL A 429 3.52 17.40 19.97
C VAL A 429 2.93 18.76 20.31
N TYR A 430 2.51 19.49 19.28
CA TYR A 430 1.88 20.80 19.39
C TYR A 430 0.36 20.66 19.39
N ASN A 431 -0.30 21.37 20.31
CA ASN A 431 -1.76 21.46 20.39
C ASN A 431 -2.17 22.86 20.89
N ALA A 432 -3.47 23.07 21.12
CA ALA A 432 -4.03 24.35 21.61
C ALA A 432 -3.42 24.89 22.93
N ARG A 433 -2.66 24.07 23.68
CA ARG A 433 -2.09 24.48 24.99
C ARG A 433 -0.68 25.03 24.90
N ASN A 434 0.08 24.58 23.91
CA ASN A 434 1.50 24.93 23.75
C ASN A 434 1.81 25.57 22.38
N SER A 435 0.79 25.79 21.55
CA SER A 435 0.87 26.39 20.23
C SER A 435 -0.43 27.15 19.92
N PRO A 436 -0.44 28.02 18.91
CA PRO A 436 -1.66 28.75 18.54
C PRO A 436 -2.58 27.98 17.58
N LEU A 437 -2.30 26.69 17.30
CA LEU A 437 -3.00 25.86 16.31
C LEU A 437 -4.51 25.72 16.57
N ASP A 438 -4.99 25.88 17.80
CA ASP A 438 -6.42 26.08 18.08
C ASP A 438 -6.57 26.84 19.41
N SER A 439 -7.73 27.43 19.68
CA SER A 439 -8.00 28.15 20.94
C SER A 439 -8.74 27.34 21.99
N VAL A 440 -9.29 26.16 21.65
CA VAL A 440 -10.02 25.36 22.64
C VAL A 440 -9.07 24.48 23.40
N PHE A 441 -8.82 24.86 24.66
CA PHE A 441 -7.90 24.19 25.58
C PHE A 441 -8.20 22.69 25.83
N PHE A 442 -9.42 22.24 25.52
CA PHE A 442 -9.90 20.86 25.66
C PHE A 442 -10.53 20.31 24.37
N GLY A 443 -10.37 21.01 23.24
CA GLY A 443 -10.96 20.64 21.95
C GLY A 443 -9.95 19.95 21.04
N PRO A 444 -10.42 19.31 19.95
CA PRO A 444 -9.52 18.72 18.98
C PRO A 444 -8.69 19.82 18.29
N THR A 445 -7.38 19.62 18.18
CA THR A 445 -6.49 20.44 17.34
C THR A 445 -6.33 19.73 16.00
N GLN A 446 -7.17 20.08 15.03
CA GLN A 446 -7.22 19.40 13.73
C GLN A 446 -6.32 20.12 12.72
N VAL A 447 -5.18 19.49 12.41
CA VAL A 447 -4.15 20.03 11.52
C VAL A 447 -4.36 19.46 10.12
N GLY A 448 -4.59 20.34 9.14
CA GLY A 448 -4.99 19.95 7.78
C GLY A 448 -3.83 19.82 6.81
N THR A 449 -2.98 20.85 6.71
CA THR A 449 -1.91 20.94 5.70
C THR A 449 -0.62 21.44 6.32
N LEU A 450 0.50 21.06 5.74
CA LEU A 450 1.86 21.38 6.17
C LEU A 450 2.68 21.77 4.95
N ASN A 451 3.24 22.97 4.92
CA ASN A 451 4.06 23.45 3.80
C ASN A 451 5.22 24.30 4.31
N PHE A 452 6.38 24.19 3.67
CA PHE A 452 7.51 25.08 3.93
C PHE A 452 7.60 26.19 2.89
N ASP A 453 7.96 27.40 3.30
CA ASP A 453 8.36 28.46 2.38
C ASP A 453 9.88 28.46 2.10
N SER A 454 10.32 29.34 1.20
CA SER A 454 11.74 29.44 0.81
C SER A 454 12.68 29.87 1.97
N ASP A 455 12.11 30.45 3.03
CA ASP A 455 12.78 30.93 4.24
C ASP A 455 12.76 29.87 5.38
N ASP A 456 12.40 28.62 5.08
CA ASP A 456 12.30 27.48 6.01
C ASP A 456 11.23 27.63 7.12
N ASN A 457 10.22 28.48 6.93
CA ASN A 457 9.10 28.58 7.86
C ASN A 457 8.03 27.52 7.55
N LEU A 458 7.54 26.84 8.58
CA LEU A 458 6.47 25.86 8.44
C LEU A 458 5.10 26.55 8.54
N TRP A 459 4.38 26.56 7.43
CA TRP A 459 2.98 26.97 7.33
C TRP A 459 2.06 25.79 7.62
N VAL A 460 1.10 26.01 8.51
CA VAL A 460 0.20 24.99 9.04
C VAL A 460 -1.23 25.49 8.98
N THR A 461 -2.14 24.69 8.45
CA THR A 461 -3.57 25.00 8.53
C THR A 461 -4.24 24.27 9.70
N SER A 462 -5.16 24.97 10.34
CA SER A 462 -6.04 24.43 11.37
C SER A 462 -7.48 24.43 10.88
N SER A 463 -8.11 23.26 10.97
CA SER A 463 -9.49 23.06 10.56
C SER A 463 -10.45 23.25 11.73
N PHE A 464 -11.63 23.79 11.43
CA PHE A 464 -12.65 24.18 12.39
C PHE A 464 -12.13 25.05 13.56
N PRO A 465 -11.28 26.06 13.31
CA PRO A 465 -10.65 26.81 14.38
C PRO A 465 -11.69 27.68 15.10
N ASN A 466 -11.70 27.63 16.43
CA ASN A 466 -12.69 28.37 17.24
C ASN A 466 -12.35 29.87 17.38
N ASN A 467 -11.14 30.28 16.98
CA ASN A 467 -10.64 31.65 17.02
C ASN A 467 -10.60 32.33 15.63
N ASN A 468 -11.18 31.70 14.60
CA ASN A 468 -11.12 32.12 13.18
C ASN A 468 -9.71 32.22 12.58
N LYS A 469 -8.67 31.80 13.31
CA LYS A 469 -7.29 31.77 12.80
C LYS A 469 -7.04 30.38 12.24
N LEU A 470 -7.04 30.28 10.92
CA LEU A 470 -6.93 29.00 10.21
C LEU A 470 -5.53 28.74 9.67
N LEU A 471 -4.72 29.79 9.50
CA LEU A 471 -3.34 29.67 9.02
C LEU A 471 -2.37 30.08 10.12
N HIS A 472 -1.36 29.26 10.31
CA HIS A 472 -0.31 29.46 11.29
C HIS A 472 1.04 29.33 10.60
N VAL A 473 2.03 30.05 11.11
CA VAL A 473 3.42 29.86 10.71
C VAL A 473 4.26 29.64 11.95
N LYS A 474 5.04 28.56 11.95
CA LYS A 474 6.16 28.34 12.84
C LYS A 474 7.40 28.81 12.10
N ALA A 475 7.87 30.00 12.45
CA ALA A 475 9.05 30.57 11.82
C ALA A 475 10.31 29.76 12.14
N ALA A 476 11.37 29.92 11.34
CA ALA A 476 12.65 29.23 11.53
C ALA A 476 13.28 29.49 12.92
N ASP A 477 12.95 30.61 13.56
CA ASP A 477 13.35 30.96 14.93
C ASP A 477 12.48 30.30 16.03
N ASN A 478 11.51 29.46 15.63
CA ASN A 478 10.49 28.78 16.45
C ASN A 478 9.39 29.68 17.04
N ASN A 479 9.31 30.96 16.64
CA ASN A 479 8.17 31.79 16.98
C ASN A 479 6.94 31.43 16.14
N TRP A 480 5.76 31.62 16.72
CA TRP A 480 4.50 31.34 16.05
C TRP A 480 3.69 32.60 15.76
N TYR A 481 3.10 32.65 14.58
CA TYR A 481 2.16 33.69 14.16
C TYR A 481 0.92 33.05 13.55
N SER A 482 -0.21 33.76 13.54
CA SER A 482 -1.50 33.22 13.12
C SER A 482 -2.37 34.26 12.44
N PHE A 483 -3.00 33.86 11.34
CA PHE A 483 -3.76 34.71 10.44
C PHE A 483 -5.21 34.25 10.35
N ALA A 484 -6.13 35.22 10.25
CA ALA A 484 -7.56 34.99 10.15
C ALA A 484 -8.09 35.56 8.84
N PHE A 485 -9.04 34.85 8.22
CA PHE A 485 -9.64 35.25 6.95
C PHE A 485 -11.16 35.32 7.06
N THR A 486 -11.76 36.31 6.41
CA THR A 486 -13.21 36.53 6.46
C THR A 486 -13.98 35.37 5.82
N GLY A 487 -15.03 34.90 6.48
CA GLY A 487 -15.94 33.87 5.93
C GLY A 487 -15.38 32.45 5.90
N SER A 488 -14.36 32.15 6.71
CA SER A 488 -13.69 30.82 6.74
C SER A 488 -13.86 30.08 8.07
N SER A 489 -14.87 30.46 8.86
CA SER A 489 -15.20 29.82 10.13
C SER A 489 -15.92 28.48 9.91
N GLY A 490 -15.48 27.42 10.59
CA GLY A 490 -16.13 26.10 10.50
C GLY A 490 -15.77 25.29 9.25
N SER A 491 -14.64 25.63 8.63
CA SER A 491 -14.13 25.02 7.40
C SER A 491 -13.00 24.04 7.68
N TYR A 492 -12.68 23.23 6.69
CA TYR A 492 -11.57 22.30 6.76
C TYR A 492 -10.69 22.42 5.50
N PHE A 493 -9.40 22.16 5.66
CA PHE A 493 -8.38 22.38 4.65
C PHE A 493 -7.64 21.08 4.39
N SER A 494 -7.65 20.60 3.15
CA SER A 494 -7.05 19.32 2.77
C SER A 494 -5.81 19.45 1.90
N SER A 495 -5.62 20.60 1.25
CA SER A 495 -4.49 20.83 0.36
C SER A 495 -4.08 22.31 0.41
N ALA A 496 -2.79 22.55 0.33
CA ALA A 496 -2.23 23.88 0.25
C ALA A 496 -0.84 23.81 -0.39
N LEU A 497 -0.42 24.94 -0.95
CA LEU A 497 0.81 25.10 -1.71
C LEU A 497 1.46 26.42 -1.27
N VAL A 498 2.79 26.44 -1.14
CA VAL A 498 3.58 27.67 -1.14
C VAL A 498 4.26 27.78 -2.50
N ASP A 499 3.88 28.78 -3.30
CA ASP A 499 4.39 28.92 -4.66
C ASP A 499 5.81 29.55 -4.70
N ARG A 500 6.40 29.62 -5.90
CA ARG A 500 7.73 30.22 -6.12
C ARG A 500 7.88 31.69 -5.69
N ASN A 501 6.78 32.42 -5.48
CA ASN A 501 6.79 33.79 -4.95
C ASN A 501 6.58 33.83 -3.43
N ASP A 502 6.56 32.66 -2.78
CA ASP A 502 6.14 32.41 -1.41
C ASP A 502 4.67 32.77 -1.12
N TYR A 503 3.78 32.84 -2.13
CA TYR A 503 2.35 33.01 -1.84
C TYR A 503 1.74 31.70 -1.35
N LYS A 504 0.88 31.80 -0.33
CA LYS A 504 0.17 30.64 0.25
C LYS A 504 -1.16 30.45 -0.46
N TRP A 505 -1.31 29.36 -1.17
CA TRP A 505 -2.55 28.93 -1.82
C TRP A 505 -3.20 27.85 -0.97
N ILE A 506 -4.33 28.16 -0.34
CA ILE A 506 -4.98 27.29 0.65
C ILE A 506 -6.33 26.85 0.11
N VAL A 507 -6.50 25.54 -0.07
CA VAL A 507 -7.72 24.94 -0.61
C VAL A 507 -8.69 24.62 0.51
N GLU A 508 -9.90 25.14 0.36
CA GLU A 508 -11.08 24.71 1.11
C GLU A 508 -11.99 23.89 0.18
N PRO A 509 -12.02 22.55 0.33
CA PRO A 509 -12.56 21.65 -0.70
C PRO A 509 -14.04 21.86 -0.98
N ILE A 510 -14.88 21.74 0.06
CA ILE A 510 -16.36 21.67 -0.10
C ILE A 510 -16.95 23.00 -0.55
N ASN A 511 -16.33 24.12 -0.19
CA ASN A 511 -16.80 25.43 -0.62
C ASN A 511 -16.21 25.86 -1.97
N LYS A 512 -15.45 24.97 -2.64
CA LYS A 512 -14.73 25.26 -3.89
C LYS A 512 -14.03 26.61 -3.82
N ARG A 513 -13.24 26.81 -2.76
CA ARG A 513 -12.60 28.11 -2.47
C ARG A 513 -11.10 27.94 -2.32
N ILE A 514 -10.36 28.87 -2.90
CA ILE A 514 -8.91 29.00 -2.70
C ILE A 514 -8.65 30.36 -2.04
N ILE A 515 -8.00 30.34 -0.89
CA ILE A 515 -7.51 31.54 -0.20
C ILE A 515 -6.04 31.74 -0.59
N ILE A 516 -5.70 32.93 -1.05
CA ILE A 516 -4.36 33.27 -1.53
C ILE A 516 -3.82 34.37 -0.65
N PHE A 517 -2.71 34.08 0.03
CA PHE A 517 -2.19 34.93 1.10
C PHE A 517 -0.73 35.28 0.90
N ASP A 518 -0.44 36.56 1.12
CA ASP A 518 0.90 37.13 1.18
C ASP A 518 1.01 38.05 2.40
N GLU A 519 1.90 37.69 3.33
CA GLU A 519 2.28 38.45 4.53
C GLU A 519 3.29 39.58 4.23
N ASN A 520 3.63 39.79 2.96
CA ASN A 520 4.56 40.82 2.51
C ASN A 520 5.91 40.76 3.28
N LYS A 521 6.37 39.54 3.56
CA LYS A 521 7.59 39.23 4.33
C LYS A 521 7.59 39.74 5.78
N THR A 522 6.42 40.01 6.38
CA THR A 522 6.32 40.38 7.80
C THR A 522 5.21 39.62 8.52
N PHE A 523 5.53 38.94 9.64
CA PHE A 523 4.51 38.15 10.35
C PHE A 523 3.72 38.93 11.41
N ASN A 524 4.22 40.08 11.85
CA ASN A 524 3.66 40.87 12.95
C ASN A 524 3.01 42.18 12.50
N ILE A 525 3.14 42.56 11.23
CA ILE A 525 2.46 43.69 10.62
C ILE A 525 1.39 43.07 9.72
N THR A 526 0.13 43.18 10.12
CA THR A 526 -0.97 42.57 9.36
C THR A 526 -1.71 43.59 8.48
N THR A 527 -1.21 44.82 8.42
CA THR A 527 -1.86 45.92 7.68
C THR A 527 -1.44 46.00 6.23
N ASP A 528 -0.32 45.35 5.89
CA ASP A 528 0.23 45.18 4.55
C ASP A 528 -0.01 43.79 3.96
N ASP A 529 -0.54 42.85 4.76
CA ASP A 529 -1.06 41.56 4.32
C ASP A 529 -2.01 41.70 3.13
N ARG A 530 -1.78 40.89 2.10
CA ARG A 530 -2.63 40.80 0.90
C ARG A 530 -3.37 39.47 0.91
N VAL A 531 -4.69 39.53 0.69
CA VAL A 531 -5.56 38.35 0.65
C VAL A 531 -6.47 38.43 -0.56
N ILE A 532 -6.48 37.36 -1.35
CA ILE A 532 -7.44 37.17 -2.45
C ILE A 532 -8.14 35.83 -2.26
N THR A 533 -9.35 35.72 -2.82
CA THR A 533 -10.14 34.51 -2.80
C THR A 533 -10.64 34.21 -4.20
N LEU A 534 -10.39 32.99 -4.66
CA LEU A 534 -11.01 32.42 -5.87
C LEU A 534 -12.10 31.43 -5.46
N GLY A 535 -13.18 31.34 -6.26
CA GLY A 535 -14.30 30.45 -6.00
C GLY A 535 -15.18 30.89 -4.83
N GLY A 536 -15.71 29.94 -4.05
CA GLY A 536 -16.63 30.23 -2.95
C GLY A 536 -17.95 30.88 -3.41
N SER A 537 -18.59 31.65 -2.52
CA SER A 537 -19.87 32.31 -2.81
C SER A 537 -19.81 33.36 -3.93
N SER A 538 -18.62 33.86 -4.25
CA SER A 538 -18.42 34.80 -5.37
C SER A 538 -18.32 34.08 -6.72
N ASN A 539 -18.10 32.76 -6.72
CA ASN A 539 -17.87 31.91 -7.90
C ASN A 539 -16.86 32.52 -8.90
N THR A 540 -15.85 33.20 -8.36
CA THR A 540 -14.78 33.85 -9.14
C THR A 540 -13.76 32.82 -9.61
N GLY A 541 -13.06 33.11 -10.70
CA GLY A 541 -11.94 32.27 -11.15
C GLY A 541 -12.32 31.04 -11.98
N ASN A 542 -13.60 30.78 -12.28
CA ASN A 542 -14.06 29.74 -13.21
C ASN A 542 -13.60 28.30 -12.90
N ILE A 543 -13.53 27.94 -11.61
CA ILE A 543 -13.12 26.61 -11.15
C ILE A 543 -14.22 25.58 -11.51
N PRO A 544 -13.89 24.50 -12.25
CA PRO A 544 -14.86 23.48 -12.65
C PRO A 544 -15.37 22.66 -11.45
N GLY A 545 -16.56 22.06 -11.59
CA GLY A 545 -17.15 21.22 -10.56
C GLY A 545 -17.63 21.94 -9.30
N THR A 546 -17.69 21.18 -8.21
CA THR A 546 -18.18 21.60 -6.88
C THR A 546 -17.15 21.43 -5.77
N ALA A 547 -16.02 20.76 -6.02
CA ALA A 547 -14.96 20.54 -5.05
C ALA A 547 -13.57 20.64 -5.67
N ILE A 548 -12.57 21.00 -4.86
CA ILE A 548 -11.15 21.01 -5.22
C ILE A 548 -10.44 20.05 -4.26
N TYR A 549 -9.72 19.08 -4.78
CA TYR A 549 -9.06 18.05 -3.96
C TYR A 549 -7.57 18.32 -3.77
N CYS A 550 -6.89 18.80 -4.83
CA CYS A 550 -5.46 19.01 -4.82
C CYS A 550 -5.06 20.26 -5.65
N ILE A 551 -3.88 20.80 -5.33
CA ILE A 551 -3.24 21.93 -5.99
C ILE A 551 -1.74 21.64 -6.11
N GLU A 552 -1.15 21.94 -7.26
CA GLU A 552 0.29 21.74 -7.50
C GLU A 552 0.85 22.83 -8.44
N GLN A 553 2.09 23.23 -8.25
CA GLN A 553 2.79 24.16 -9.15
C GLN A 553 3.74 23.38 -10.07
N ASP A 554 3.66 23.65 -11.38
CA ASP A 554 4.55 23.03 -12.37
C ASP A 554 5.89 23.78 -12.52
N LEU A 555 6.82 23.21 -13.29
CA LEU A 555 8.18 23.75 -13.42
C LEU A 555 8.22 25.09 -14.17
N GLU A 556 7.16 25.43 -14.92
CA GLU A 556 6.99 26.75 -15.56
C GLU A 556 6.32 27.76 -14.62
N GLY A 557 5.85 27.32 -13.45
CA GLY A 557 5.20 28.10 -12.42
C GLY A 557 3.69 28.23 -12.58
N LYS A 558 3.06 27.49 -13.50
CA LYS A 558 1.60 27.42 -13.62
C LYS A 558 1.06 26.61 -12.45
N ILE A 559 -0.15 26.96 -11.99
CA ILE A 559 -0.81 26.22 -10.90
C ILE A 559 -1.90 25.34 -11.48
N TRP A 560 -1.82 24.05 -11.18
CA TRP A 560 -2.76 23.02 -11.57
C TRP A 560 -3.68 22.65 -10.41
N LEU A 561 -4.96 22.49 -10.70
CA LEU A 561 -6.00 22.14 -9.75
C LEU A 561 -6.66 20.83 -10.17
N GLY A 562 -6.78 19.89 -9.24
CA GLY A 562 -7.62 18.71 -9.40
C GLY A 562 -8.99 18.93 -8.75
N THR A 563 -10.06 18.76 -9.52
CA THR A 563 -11.45 18.96 -9.07
C THR A 563 -12.26 17.68 -9.21
N ASP A 564 -13.55 17.73 -8.85
CA ASP A 564 -14.53 16.68 -9.13
C ASP A 564 -15.00 16.61 -10.60
N GLU A 565 -14.58 17.57 -11.44
CA GLU A 565 -14.86 17.63 -12.88
C GLU A 565 -13.55 17.89 -13.68
N GLY A 566 -12.52 17.09 -13.38
CA GLY A 566 -11.25 17.11 -14.10
C GLY A 566 -10.22 18.13 -13.59
N VAL A 567 -9.52 18.75 -14.54
CA VAL A 567 -8.33 19.58 -14.27
C VAL A 567 -8.57 21.04 -14.68
N ALA A 568 -8.07 21.97 -13.86
CA ALA A 568 -8.06 23.40 -14.17
C ALA A 568 -6.66 24.01 -13.95
N VAL A 569 -6.27 24.98 -14.79
CA VAL A 569 -4.93 25.57 -14.78
C VAL A 569 -4.98 27.08 -14.68
N ILE A 570 -4.16 27.64 -13.79
CA ILE A 570 -3.86 29.05 -13.67
C ILE A 570 -2.50 29.31 -14.35
N PHE A 571 -2.53 29.95 -15.51
CA PHE A 571 -1.33 30.17 -16.32
C PHE A 571 -0.46 31.34 -15.87
N SER A 572 -0.99 32.26 -15.05
CA SER A 572 -0.27 33.46 -14.63
C SER A 572 -0.53 33.76 -13.15
N PRO A 573 -0.12 32.87 -12.24
CA PRO A 573 -0.37 33.04 -10.81
C PRO A 573 0.39 34.22 -10.20
N ASP A 574 1.53 34.62 -10.77
CA ASP A 574 2.33 35.77 -10.30
C ASP A 574 1.52 37.08 -10.26
N ALA A 575 0.53 37.22 -11.15
CA ALA A 575 -0.31 38.42 -11.27
C ALA A 575 -1.52 38.43 -10.33
N VAL A 576 -1.65 37.44 -9.43
CA VAL A 576 -2.86 37.25 -8.62
C VAL A 576 -3.28 38.48 -7.82
N PHE A 577 -2.33 39.26 -7.31
CA PHE A 577 -2.62 40.49 -6.55
C PHE A 577 -2.74 41.76 -7.39
N ASP A 578 -2.33 41.71 -8.66
CA ASP A 578 -2.23 42.88 -9.53
C ASP A 578 -3.25 42.86 -10.69
N GLY A 579 -3.96 41.74 -10.89
CA GLY A 579 -4.93 41.57 -11.98
C GLY A 579 -5.99 40.50 -11.71
N GLU A 580 -6.88 40.29 -12.68
CA GLU A 580 -7.84 39.19 -12.63
C GLU A 580 -7.15 37.87 -13.01
N VAL A 581 -7.29 36.87 -12.14
CA VAL A 581 -6.81 35.51 -12.39
C VAL A 581 -8.00 34.57 -12.54
N THR A 582 -7.94 33.71 -13.55
CA THR A 582 -8.94 32.68 -13.85
C THR A 582 -8.28 31.34 -14.10
N THR A 583 -9.00 30.27 -13.78
CA THR A 583 -8.64 28.91 -14.19
C THR A 583 -9.15 28.63 -15.59
N ASN A 584 -8.43 27.78 -16.30
CA ASN A 584 -8.75 27.33 -17.65
C ASN A 584 -8.73 25.80 -17.68
N GLN A 585 -9.71 25.18 -18.34
CA GLN A 585 -9.70 23.74 -18.58
C GLN A 585 -8.78 23.44 -19.76
N ILE A 586 -8.11 22.28 -19.72
CA ILE A 586 -7.33 21.75 -20.84
C ILE A 586 -8.26 20.91 -21.71
N PHE A 587 -8.10 21.03 -23.02
CA PHE A 587 -8.85 20.25 -24.00
C PHE A 587 -7.94 19.18 -24.61
N VAL A 588 -8.46 17.96 -24.70
CA VAL A 588 -7.77 16.80 -25.27
C VAL A 588 -8.56 16.25 -26.45
N GLU A 589 -7.88 15.61 -27.40
CA GLU A 589 -8.53 14.89 -28.48
C GLU A 589 -8.66 13.41 -28.11
N GLN A 590 -9.90 12.92 -28.00
CA GLN A 590 -10.22 11.51 -27.73
C GLN A 590 -11.15 10.99 -28.82
N ASP A 591 -10.72 9.93 -29.52
CA ASP A 591 -11.46 9.31 -30.63
C ASP A 591 -11.95 10.32 -31.70
N GLY A 592 -11.16 11.38 -31.94
CA GLY A 592 -11.48 12.43 -32.90
C GLY A 592 -12.49 13.48 -32.40
N ASN A 593 -12.84 13.46 -31.11
CA ASN A 593 -13.65 14.48 -30.44
C ASN A 593 -12.79 15.31 -29.48
N VAL A 594 -13.13 16.59 -29.34
CA VAL A 594 -12.50 17.47 -28.35
C VAL A 594 -13.26 17.33 -27.04
N GLU A 595 -12.59 16.80 -26.04
CA GLU A 595 -13.11 16.60 -24.68
C GLU A 595 -12.30 17.42 -23.67
N ILE A 596 -12.86 17.59 -22.47
CA ILE A 596 -12.14 18.21 -21.35
C ILE A 596 -11.22 17.16 -20.73
N LEU A 597 -9.97 17.54 -20.45
CA LEU A 597 -9.01 16.68 -19.76
C LEU A 597 -9.61 16.16 -18.45
N LEU A 598 -9.83 14.84 -18.39
CA LEU A 598 -10.39 14.15 -17.24
C LEU A 598 -11.74 14.72 -16.76
N GLY A 599 -12.54 15.31 -17.65
CA GLY A 599 -13.76 16.04 -17.29
C GLY A 599 -14.85 15.19 -16.59
N THR A 600 -14.77 13.86 -16.64
CA THR A 600 -15.65 12.92 -15.94
C THR A 600 -15.05 12.35 -14.66
N GLU A 601 -13.79 12.69 -14.37
CA GLU A 601 -13.03 12.12 -13.27
C GLU A 601 -12.86 13.11 -12.13
N SER A 602 -12.89 12.59 -10.90
CA SER A 602 -12.43 13.32 -9.72
C SER A 602 -10.93 13.14 -9.56
N VAL A 603 -10.17 14.23 -9.74
CA VAL A 603 -8.70 14.25 -9.68
C VAL A 603 -8.27 14.54 -8.24
N THR A 604 -7.71 13.54 -7.58
CA THR A 604 -7.40 13.54 -6.14
C THR A 604 -5.97 13.92 -5.82
N ALA A 605 -5.04 13.70 -6.74
CA ALA A 605 -3.63 14.00 -6.57
C ALA A 605 -2.98 14.47 -7.88
N ILE A 606 -2.01 15.37 -7.78
CA ILE A 606 -1.19 15.84 -8.89
C ILE A 606 0.27 15.77 -8.45
N ALA A 607 1.15 15.22 -9.28
CA ALA A 607 2.58 15.36 -9.11
C ALA A 607 3.23 15.73 -10.46
N VAL A 608 4.27 16.57 -10.43
CA VAL A 608 4.97 17.04 -11.62
C VAL A 608 6.35 16.40 -11.67
N ASP A 609 6.66 15.68 -12.75
CA ASP A 609 7.97 15.05 -12.89
C ASP A 609 9.04 15.99 -13.47
N GLY A 610 10.31 15.55 -13.49
CA GLY A 610 11.42 16.38 -13.95
C GLY A 610 11.38 16.80 -15.43
N ALA A 611 10.46 16.23 -16.23
CA ALA A 611 10.19 16.64 -17.60
C ALA A 611 8.95 17.54 -17.73
N ASP A 612 8.50 18.11 -16.60
CA ASP A 612 7.28 18.90 -16.44
C ASP A 612 5.98 18.15 -16.78
N ARG A 613 6.02 16.81 -16.87
CA ARG A 613 4.83 15.99 -17.16
C ARG A 613 3.97 15.84 -15.91
N LYS A 614 2.67 15.67 -16.10
CA LYS A 614 1.69 15.68 -15.02
C LYS A 614 1.21 14.26 -14.74
N TRP A 615 1.47 13.78 -13.53
CA TRP A 615 0.87 12.59 -12.96
C TRP A 615 -0.43 12.98 -12.27
N PHE A 616 -1.56 12.45 -12.75
CA PHE A 616 -2.88 12.64 -12.16
C PHE A 616 -3.34 11.36 -11.49
N GLY A 617 -3.58 11.43 -10.18
CA GLY A 617 -4.31 10.41 -9.44
C GLY A 617 -5.80 10.72 -9.46
N THR A 618 -6.64 9.70 -9.61
CA THR A 618 -8.09 9.86 -9.64
C THR A 618 -8.78 9.03 -8.56
N GLN A 619 -10.04 9.32 -8.30
CA GLN A 619 -10.84 8.56 -7.34
C GLN A 619 -11.22 7.16 -7.85
N ASN A 620 -11.45 6.98 -9.16
CA ASN A 620 -12.03 5.75 -9.70
C ASN A 620 -11.36 5.22 -10.99
N SER A 621 -10.46 5.97 -11.59
CA SER A 621 -9.88 5.66 -12.92
C SER A 621 -8.36 5.49 -12.87
N GLY A 622 -7.78 5.29 -11.68
CA GLY A 622 -6.36 5.04 -11.52
C GLY A 622 -5.49 6.27 -11.76
N VAL A 623 -4.37 6.06 -12.45
CA VAL A 623 -3.31 7.05 -12.64
C VAL A 623 -3.11 7.37 -14.11
N PHE A 624 -3.08 8.65 -14.45
CA PHE A 624 -2.72 9.14 -15.78
C PHE A 624 -1.37 9.86 -15.73
N LEU A 625 -0.53 9.66 -16.74
CA LEU A 625 0.62 10.51 -17.02
C LEU A 625 0.35 11.27 -18.31
N MET A 626 0.32 12.59 -18.25
CA MET A 626 0.11 13.47 -19.39
C MET A 626 1.39 14.24 -19.75
N SER A 627 1.49 14.69 -21.00
CA SER A 627 2.51 15.64 -21.45
C SER A 627 2.55 16.91 -20.59
N ALA A 628 3.61 17.71 -20.75
CA ALA A 628 3.78 18.94 -19.99
C ALA A 628 2.63 19.95 -20.17
N ASP A 629 2.00 20.00 -21.33
CA ASP A 629 0.81 20.85 -21.56
C ASP A 629 -0.52 20.17 -21.21
N GLY A 630 -0.49 18.89 -20.81
CA GLY A 630 -1.68 18.10 -20.48
C GLY A 630 -2.47 17.61 -21.70
N THR A 631 -1.95 17.75 -22.92
CA THR A 631 -2.71 17.45 -24.16
C THR A 631 -2.53 16.03 -24.69
N GLU A 632 -1.43 15.36 -24.35
CA GLU A 632 -1.13 13.99 -24.81
C GLU A 632 -1.02 13.02 -23.62
N GLU A 633 -1.75 11.91 -23.69
CA GLU A 633 -1.63 10.82 -22.72
C GLU A 633 -0.38 9.97 -23.01
N VAL A 634 0.49 9.84 -22.01
CA VAL A 634 1.71 9.02 -22.06
C VAL A 634 1.46 7.63 -21.47
N PHE A 635 0.79 7.56 -20.32
CA PHE A 635 0.38 6.30 -19.68
C PHE A 635 -0.97 6.45 -19.00
N HIS A 636 -1.71 5.35 -18.94
CA HIS A 636 -2.87 5.18 -18.09
C HIS A 636 -2.80 3.82 -17.37
N PHE A 637 -2.76 3.85 -16.05
CA PHE A 637 -2.68 2.67 -15.19
C PHE A 637 -3.97 2.48 -14.39
N THR A 638 -4.54 1.28 -14.46
CA THR A 638 -5.73 0.84 -13.72
C THR A 638 -5.49 -0.51 -13.06
N GLU A 639 -6.38 -0.92 -12.15
CA GLU A 639 -6.44 -2.28 -11.57
C GLU A 639 -6.51 -3.36 -12.67
N ASP A 640 -7.09 -3.06 -13.83
CA ASP A 640 -7.31 -4.04 -14.91
C ASP A 640 -6.11 -4.20 -15.85
N ASN A 641 -5.34 -3.14 -16.08
CA ASN A 641 -4.28 -3.11 -17.08
C ASN A 641 -2.85 -3.10 -16.49
N SER A 642 -2.74 -3.04 -15.17
CA SER A 642 -1.46 -2.89 -14.46
C SER A 642 -1.51 -3.50 -13.06
N PRO A 643 -0.36 -3.65 -12.37
CA PRO A 643 -0.31 -4.07 -10.97
C PRO A 643 -0.80 -3.02 -9.95
N LEU A 644 -1.51 -1.98 -10.38
CA LEU A 644 -2.05 -0.95 -9.49
C LEU A 644 -3.00 -1.58 -8.47
N PHE A 645 -2.75 -1.37 -7.17
CA PHE A 645 -3.54 -2.02 -6.13
C PHE A 645 -4.97 -1.49 -6.05
N SER A 646 -5.19 -0.21 -6.34
CA SER A 646 -6.52 0.37 -6.45
C SER A 646 -6.57 1.52 -7.45
N ASN A 647 -7.69 1.67 -8.17
CA ASN A 647 -7.99 2.84 -8.98
C ASN A 647 -8.23 4.11 -8.14
N HIS A 648 -8.46 3.97 -6.83
CA HIS A 648 -8.60 5.10 -5.92
C HIS A 648 -7.23 5.51 -5.40
N ILE A 649 -6.71 6.58 -6.00
CA ILE A 649 -5.42 7.20 -5.67
C ILE A 649 -5.65 8.29 -4.64
N LEU A 650 -4.86 8.28 -3.57
CA LEU A 650 -4.96 9.23 -2.46
C LEU A 650 -3.86 10.28 -2.52
N ASP A 651 -2.66 9.88 -2.95
CA ASP A 651 -1.51 10.78 -3.09
C ASP A 651 -0.46 10.21 -4.06
N ILE A 652 0.36 11.09 -4.63
CA ILE A 652 1.46 10.76 -5.52
C ILE A 652 2.69 11.58 -5.12
N THR A 653 3.84 10.92 -4.96
CA THR A 653 5.12 11.61 -4.77
C THR A 653 6.21 10.99 -5.65
N ILE A 654 7.25 11.75 -5.94
CA ILE A 654 8.30 11.35 -6.90
C ILE A 654 9.66 11.45 -6.24
N ASN A 655 10.45 10.38 -6.35
CA ASN A 655 11.89 10.48 -6.16
C ASN A 655 12.50 11.17 -7.39
N HIS A 656 12.62 12.49 -7.33
CA HIS A 656 13.12 13.30 -8.45
C HIS A 656 14.53 12.90 -8.93
N THR A 657 15.38 12.41 -8.03
CA THR A 657 16.73 11.92 -8.38
C THR A 657 16.69 10.65 -9.23
N THR A 658 15.74 9.74 -8.96
CA THR A 658 15.72 8.42 -9.60
C THR A 658 14.59 8.20 -10.58
N GLY A 659 13.57 9.06 -10.59
CA GLY A 659 12.36 8.94 -11.41
C GLY A 659 11.38 7.85 -10.92
N GLU A 660 11.55 7.33 -9.71
CA GLU A 660 10.60 6.40 -9.10
C GLU A 660 9.39 7.18 -8.56
N VAL A 661 8.20 6.86 -9.06
CA VAL A 661 6.93 7.51 -8.70
C VAL A 661 6.18 6.59 -7.75
N PHE A 662 5.77 7.11 -6.60
CA PHE A 662 5.06 6.39 -5.55
C PHE A 662 3.58 6.76 -5.57
N PHE A 663 2.72 5.75 -5.48
CA PHE A 663 1.27 5.89 -5.48
C PHE A 663 0.72 5.39 -4.15
N ALA A 664 0.17 6.29 -3.33
CA ALA A 664 -0.67 5.90 -2.19
C ALA A 664 -2.05 5.56 -2.73
N THR A 665 -2.44 4.28 -2.67
CA THR A 665 -3.76 3.83 -3.09
C THR A 665 -4.63 3.48 -1.89
N SER A 666 -5.93 3.31 -2.09
CA SER A 666 -6.83 2.85 -1.03
C SER A 666 -6.53 1.43 -0.49
N LYS A 667 -5.67 0.64 -1.19
CA LYS A 667 -5.33 -0.74 -0.85
C LYS A 667 -3.83 -0.98 -0.59
N GLY A 668 -3.00 0.06 -0.59
CA GLY A 668 -1.54 -0.08 -0.38
C GLY A 668 -0.70 0.95 -1.12
N LEU A 669 0.58 1.02 -0.72
CA LEU A 669 1.62 1.78 -1.39
C LEU A 669 2.37 0.89 -2.41
N LEU A 670 2.57 1.42 -3.61
CA LEU A 670 3.41 0.83 -4.64
C LEU A 670 4.14 1.94 -5.42
N SER A 671 5.16 1.57 -6.19
CA SER A 671 5.89 2.51 -7.04
C SER A 671 6.14 1.98 -8.45
N TYR A 672 6.29 2.93 -9.38
CA TYR A 672 6.63 2.69 -10.78
C TYR A 672 7.89 3.47 -11.17
N LYS A 673 8.81 2.82 -11.88
CA LYS A 673 10.02 3.48 -12.37
C LYS A 673 9.75 4.21 -13.68
N SER A 674 9.52 5.52 -13.61
CA SER A 674 9.31 6.38 -14.77
C SER A 674 10.63 6.73 -15.50
N THR A 675 10.49 7.44 -16.61
CA THR A 675 11.56 7.81 -17.53
C THR A 675 12.16 9.20 -17.26
N ALA A 676 11.50 10.05 -16.47
CA ALA A 676 11.97 11.40 -16.17
C ALA A 676 12.71 11.45 -14.83
N THR A 677 13.74 12.28 -14.76
CA THR A 677 14.42 12.65 -13.51
C THR A 677 14.57 14.17 -13.48
N GLU A 678 14.80 14.75 -12.31
CA GLU A 678 15.17 16.15 -12.21
C GLU A 678 16.49 16.43 -12.96
N ALA A 679 16.58 17.62 -13.54
CA ALA A 679 17.75 18.09 -14.25
C ALA A 679 18.81 18.62 -13.28
N LEU A 680 20.08 18.54 -13.68
CA LEU A 680 21.19 19.12 -12.95
C LEU A 680 21.56 20.50 -13.52
N ASP A 681 22.25 21.31 -12.72
CA ASP A 681 22.86 22.55 -13.19
C ASP A 681 24.03 22.30 -14.16
N ASP A 682 24.74 21.20 -13.96
CA ASP A 682 25.92 20.78 -14.73
C ASP A 682 25.84 19.28 -15.11
N TYR A 683 26.46 18.93 -16.25
CA TYR A 683 26.47 17.54 -16.72
C TYR A 683 27.33 16.57 -15.87
N GLU A 684 26.67 15.54 -15.35
CA GLU A 684 27.27 14.37 -14.69
C GLU A 684 26.81 13.06 -15.32
N LEU A 685 27.11 12.87 -16.62
CA LEU A 685 26.60 11.74 -17.39
C LEU A 685 26.88 10.37 -16.75
N PHE A 686 25.81 9.64 -16.48
CA PHE A 686 25.82 8.27 -15.99
C PHE A 686 24.93 7.39 -16.88
N VAL A 687 25.46 6.27 -17.36
CA VAL A 687 24.72 5.34 -18.24
C VAL A 687 24.46 4.04 -17.52
N TYR A 688 23.22 3.58 -17.51
CA TYR A 688 22.88 2.25 -17.01
C TYR A 688 21.77 1.56 -17.83
N PRO A 689 21.86 0.23 -18.02
CA PRO A 689 23.02 -0.61 -17.70
C PRO A 689 24.22 -0.30 -18.62
N ASN A 690 25.44 -0.43 -18.10
CA ASN A 690 26.66 -0.30 -18.89
C ASN A 690 27.76 -1.23 -18.31
N PRO A 691 28.18 -2.30 -19.02
CA PRO A 691 27.75 -2.68 -20.36
C PRO A 691 26.29 -3.16 -20.42
N VAL A 692 25.67 -2.97 -21.58
CA VAL A 692 24.38 -3.57 -21.92
C VAL A 692 24.63 -5.01 -22.33
N LYS A 693 24.03 -5.95 -21.61
CA LYS A 693 24.24 -7.40 -21.81
C LYS A 693 23.40 -7.93 -22.98
N PRO A 694 23.77 -9.08 -23.58
CA PRO A 694 23.04 -9.67 -24.72
C PRO A 694 21.55 -9.93 -24.43
N ASP A 695 21.24 -10.34 -23.21
CA ASP A 695 19.89 -10.67 -22.72
C ASP A 695 19.08 -9.46 -22.25
N PHE A 696 19.67 -8.26 -22.20
CA PHE A 696 18.95 -7.04 -21.83
C PHE A 696 18.08 -6.55 -23.00
N ASN A 697 16.77 -6.44 -22.76
CA ASN A 697 15.77 -5.90 -23.70
C ASN A 697 15.03 -4.68 -23.14
N GLY A 698 15.49 -4.15 -22.00
CA GLY A 698 14.88 -2.98 -21.35
C GLY A 698 15.42 -1.65 -21.90
N THR A 699 15.07 -0.58 -21.21
CA THR A 699 15.51 0.78 -21.55
C THR A 699 16.92 1.07 -21.01
N ILE A 700 17.79 1.58 -21.87
CA ILE A 700 19.08 2.15 -21.51
C ILE A 700 18.86 3.61 -21.13
N ALA A 701 19.27 3.98 -19.93
CA ALA A 701 19.13 5.33 -19.42
C ALA A 701 20.48 6.05 -19.39
N ILE A 702 20.44 7.33 -19.73
CA ILE A 702 21.57 8.25 -19.70
C ILE A 702 21.15 9.41 -18.80
N ARG A 703 21.59 9.38 -17.53
CA ARG A 703 21.26 10.35 -16.47
C ARG A 703 22.31 11.45 -16.33
N GLY A 704 22.00 12.45 -15.50
CA GLY A 704 22.92 13.52 -15.12
C GLY A 704 23.03 14.58 -16.20
N MET A 705 21.89 14.92 -16.80
CA MET A 705 21.77 15.93 -17.83
C MET A 705 21.22 17.24 -17.27
N VAL A 706 21.55 18.33 -17.95
CA VAL A 706 20.83 19.60 -17.78
C VAL A 706 19.49 19.54 -18.51
N VAL A 707 18.58 20.44 -18.16
CA VAL A 707 17.22 20.48 -18.72
C VAL A 707 17.24 20.58 -20.25
N ASN A 708 16.29 19.91 -20.91
CA ASN A 708 16.10 19.90 -22.37
C ASN A 708 17.37 19.61 -23.20
N SER A 709 18.22 18.70 -22.71
CA SER A 709 19.46 18.35 -23.41
C SER A 709 19.17 17.61 -24.73
N ASN A 710 19.78 18.05 -25.83
CA ASN A 710 19.80 17.28 -27.08
C ASN A 710 20.87 16.18 -26.99
N VAL A 711 20.47 14.94 -27.26
CA VAL A 711 21.30 13.75 -27.11
C VAL A 711 21.44 13.02 -28.44
N LYS A 712 22.68 12.81 -28.87
CA LYS A 712 23.02 12.04 -30.07
C LYS A 712 23.88 10.84 -29.70
N ILE A 713 23.49 9.67 -30.17
CA ILE A 713 24.23 8.43 -30.00
C ILE A 713 24.83 8.05 -31.35
N THR A 714 26.15 7.86 -31.39
CA THR A 714 26.87 7.48 -32.61
C THR A 714 27.62 6.17 -32.43
N ASP A 715 27.93 5.51 -33.54
CA ASP A 715 28.99 4.50 -33.57
C ASP A 715 30.38 5.17 -33.42
N ILE A 716 31.44 4.35 -33.39
CA ILE A 716 32.82 4.84 -33.28
C ILE A 716 33.32 5.57 -34.55
N GLU A 717 32.64 5.38 -35.68
CA GLU A 717 32.93 6.06 -36.95
C GLU A 717 32.26 7.45 -37.01
N GLY A 718 31.34 7.74 -36.07
CA GLY A 718 30.65 9.01 -35.94
C GLY A 718 29.29 9.06 -36.65
N ASN A 719 28.78 7.93 -37.16
CA ASN A 719 27.46 7.87 -37.76
C ASN A 719 26.39 7.94 -36.66
N ILE A 720 25.39 8.81 -36.81
CA ILE A 720 24.27 8.90 -35.87
C ILE A 720 23.43 7.63 -35.97
N VAL A 721 23.26 6.97 -34.83
CA VAL A 721 22.49 5.74 -34.67
C VAL A 721 21.13 6.04 -34.04
N TYR A 722 21.09 7.01 -33.13
CA TYR A 722 19.88 7.44 -32.43
C TYR A 722 20.01 8.90 -31.99
N GLU A 723 18.90 9.64 -31.95
CA GLU A 723 18.83 11.02 -31.48
C GLU A 723 17.54 11.21 -30.67
N THR A 724 17.63 11.95 -29.55
CA THR A 724 16.50 12.23 -28.66
C THR A 724 16.75 13.50 -27.83
N THR A 725 15.76 13.91 -27.05
CA THR A 725 15.86 14.97 -26.04
C THR A 725 15.69 14.37 -24.64
N SER A 726 16.36 14.95 -23.64
CA SER A 726 16.19 14.50 -22.26
C SER A 726 14.79 14.81 -21.70
N LEU A 727 14.29 13.89 -20.90
CA LEU A 727 13.12 14.05 -20.04
C LEU A 727 13.61 14.55 -18.67
N GLY A 728 13.70 15.87 -18.54
CA GLY A 728 14.43 16.50 -17.44
C GLY A 728 15.92 16.16 -17.53
N GLY A 729 16.46 15.52 -16.49
CA GLY A 729 17.86 15.13 -16.39
C GLY A 729 18.23 13.78 -17.00
N GLN A 730 17.31 13.09 -17.70
CA GLN A 730 17.54 11.75 -18.24
C GLN A 730 17.08 11.59 -19.68
N ALA A 731 17.94 11.02 -20.55
CA ALA A 731 17.52 10.50 -21.85
C ALA A 731 17.39 8.98 -21.84
N ILE A 732 16.52 8.46 -22.70
CA ILE A 732 16.24 7.02 -22.83
C ILE A 732 16.57 6.51 -24.23
N TRP A 733 17.02 5.25 -24.31
CA TRP A 733 17.31 4.56 -25.56
C TRP A 733 16.97 3.08 -25.45
N ASP A 734 16.32 2.50 -26.46
CA ASP A 734 15.93 1.08 -26.47
C ASP A 734 17.00 0.16 -27.08
N GLY A 735 18.19 0.70 -27.37
CA GLY A 735 19.28 -0.06 -27.99
C GLY A 735 19.08 -0.34 -29.48
N LYS A 736 18.14 0.34 -30.14
CA LYS A 736 17.90 0.21 -31.58
C LYS A 736 18.36 1.44 -32.35
N ASN A 737 18.68 1.25 -33.63
CA ASN A 737 18.96 2.34 -34.53
C ASN A 737 17.66 3.07 -34.95
N ILE A 738 17.80 4.17 -35.67
CA ILE A 738 16.70 4.93 -36.30
C ILE A 738 15.78 4.11 -37.22
N ASN A 739 16.18 2.92 -37.67
CA ASN A 739 15.34 2.00 -38.44
C ASN A 739 14.60 0.97 -37.57
N GLY A 740 14.76 1.02 -36.24
CA GLY A 740 14.17 0.06 -35.31
C GLY A 740 14.91 -1.28 -35.23
N GLU A 741 16.14 -1.37 -35.72
CA GLU A 741 16.96 -2.59 -35.65
C GLU A 741 17.90 -2.53 -34.45
N ARG A 742 18.03 -3.64 -33.71
CA ARG A 742 18.98 -3.72 -32.59
C ARG A 742 20.41 -3.50 -33.08
N VAL A 743 21.12 -2.59 -32.43
CA VAL A 743 22.47 -2.20 -32.84
C VAL A 743 23.47 -3.33 -32.58
N LYS A 744 24.60 -3.35 -33.30
CA LYS A 744 25.63 -4.39 -33.17
C LYS A 744 26.46 -4.24 -31.87
N SER A 745 27.15 -5.30 -31.47
CA SER A 745 28.08 -5.24 -30.34
C SER A 745 29.19 -4.23 -30.63
N GLY A 746 29.48 -3.34 -29.69
CA GLY A 746 30.43 -2.26 -29.91
C GLY A 746 30.36 -1.16 -28.86
N VAL A 747 31.26 -0.19 -28.97
CA VAL A 747 31.24 1.04 -28.17
C VAL A 747 30.52 2.12 -28.96
N TYR A 748 29.49 2.69 -28.35
CA TYR A 748 28.73 3.82 -28.87
C TYR A 748 29.08 5.08 -28.07
N MET A 749 29.19 6.22 -28.76
CA MET A 749 29.45 7.51 -28.16
C MET A 749 28.14 8.23 -27.91
N VAL A 750 27.98 8.82 -26.73
CA VAL A 750 26.86 9.71 -26.40
C VAL A 750 27.38 11.13 -26.42
N PHE A 751 26.70 12.03 -27.13
CA PHE A 751 26.96 13.46 -27.11
C PHE A 751 25.72 14.18 -26.60
N ALA A 752 25.85 14.92 -25.51
CA ALA A 752 24.78 15.73 -24.93
C ALA A 752 25.17 17.22 -24.99
N ASN A 753 24.22 18.07 -25.35
CA ASN A 753 24.37 19.52 -25.29
C ASN A 753 23.11 20.18 -24.73
N SER A 754 23.29 21.28 -23.99
CA SER A 754 22.18 22.09 -23.49
C SER A 754 21.42 22.69 -24.67
N GLU A 755 20.15 23.05 -24.47
CA GLU A 755 19.30 23.60 -25.52
C GLU A 755 19.92 24.82 -26.23
N ASP A 756 20.63 25.66 -25.49
CA ASP A 756 21.36 26.83 -26.00
C ASP A 756 22.78 26.52 -26.52
N GLY A 757 23.24 25.28 -26.37
CA GLY A 757 24.56 24.78 -26.76
C GLY A 757 25.74 25.27 -25.91
N SER A 758 25.49 25.96 -24.79
CA SER A 758 26.51 26.51 -23.89
C SER A 758 27.27 25.42 -23.12
N GLN A 759 26.60 24.34 -22.74
CA GLN A 759 27.17 23.20 -22.06
C GLN A 759 27.20 21.95 -22.96
N LYS A 760 28.26 21.14 -22.82
CA LYS A 760 28.45 19.91 -23.62
C LYS A 760 29.10 18.82 -22.77
N LYS A 761 28.65 17.58 -22.96
CA LYS A 761 29.28 16.40 -22.35
C LYS A 761 29.25 15.23 -23.31
N ALA A 762 30.21 14.32 -23.15
CA ALA A 762 30.25 13.08 -23.91
C ALA A 762 30.36 11.88 -22.96
N GLY A 763 29.69 10.78 -23.33
CA GLY A 763 29.67 9.51 -22.63
C GLY A 763 29.95 8.34 -23.56
N LYS A 764 30.03 7.13 -23.01
CA LYS A 764 30.22 5.89 -23.78
C LYS A 764 29.30 4.79 -23.28
N ILE A 765 28.75 4.03 -24.21
CA ILE A 765 27.93 2.84 -23.94
C ILE A 765 28.60 1.63 -24.58
N LEU A 766 28.82 0.57 -23.82
CA LEU A 766 29.27 -0.72 -24.37
C LEU A 766 28.05 -1.63 -24.56
N ILE A 767 27.74 -1.98 -25.80
CA ILE A 767 26.70 -2.96 -26.16
C ILE A 767 27.34 -4.32 -26.43
N LEU A 768 26.81 -5.36 -25.82
CA LEU A 768 27.14 -6.76 -26.07
C LEU A 768 25.88 -7.45 -26.61
N ASN A 769 25.97 -8.07 -27.79
CA ASN A 769 24.97 -8.98 -28.34
C ASN A 769 25.59 -10.34 -28.64
#